data_AF-U6D374-F1
#
_entry.id   AF-U6D374-F1
#
_cell.length_a   1.000
_cell.length_b   1.000
_cell.length_c   1.000
_cell.angle_alpha   90.00
_cell.angle_beta   90.00
_cell.angle_gamma   90.00
#
_symmetry.space_group_name_H-M   'P 1'
#
loop_
_entity.id
_entity.type
_entity.pdbx_description
1 polymer ?
#
loop_
_entity_poly.entity_id
_entity_poly.type
_entity_poly.pdbx_seq_one_letter_code
_entity_poly.pdbx_strand_id
1 'polypeptide(L)'
;EEDDDFMDENQGKGIRVLGIAFSSARDHPVFCALVNGEGEVTDFLRLPHFTKRRTAWREEEREKKAQDIETLKKFLLNKKPHVVTVAGENRDAQMLIEDVKRIVHELDQGQQLSSIGVELVDNELAILYMNSKKSEAEFRDYPPVLRQAVSLARRIQDPLIEFAQVCSSDEDILCLKFHPLQEHVVKEELLNALYCEFINRVNEVGVDVNRAIAHPYSQALIQYVCGLGPRKGTHLLKILKQNNTRLESRTQLVTMCHMGPKVFMNCAGFLKIDTASLGDSTDSYIEVLDGSRVHPETYEWARKMAVDALEYDESAEDANPAGALEEILENPERLKDLDLDAFAEELERQGYGDKHITLYDIRAELSCRYKDLRTAYRSPNTEEIFNMLTKETPETFYIGKLIICNVTGIAHRRPQGESYDQAIRNDETGLWQCPFCQQDNFPELSEVWNHFDSGSCPGQAIGVKTRLDNGVTGFIPTKFLSDKVVKRPEERVKVGMTVHCRIMKIDIEKFSADLTCRTSDLMDRNNEWKLPKDTYYDFDAEAADHKQEEDMKRKQQRTTYIKRVIAHPSFHNINFKQAEKMMETMDQGDVIIRPSSKGENHLTVTWKVSDGIYQHVDVREEGKENAFSLGATLWINSEEFEDLDEIVARYVQPMASFARDLLNHKYYQDCSGGDRKKLEELLIKTKKEKPTFIPYFICACKELPGKFLLGYQPR
;
A
#
# COMPACT_ATOMS: atom_id res chain seq x y z
N GLU A 1 32.93 -23.50 -12.49
CA GLU A 1 34.33 -23.56 -12.98
C GLU A 1 34.98 -22.18 -12.89
N GLU A 2 34.74 -21.20 -13.76
CA GLU A 2 35.33 -19.84 -13.58
C GLU A 2 34.77 -19.05 -12.37
N ASP A 3 33.53 -19.34 -11.94
CA ASP A 3 32.91 -18.72 -10.76
C ASP A 3 33.40 -19.32 -9.43
N ASP A 4 33.93 -20.55 -9.44
CA ASP A 4 34.43 -21.22 -8.24
C ASP A 4 35.83 -20.68 -7.86
N ASP A 5 36.66 -20.37 -8.85
CA ASP A 5 37.99 -19.79 -8.63
C ASP A 5 37.93 -18.34 -8.08
N PHE A 6 36.86 -17.60 -8.35
CA PHE A 6 36.67 -16.24 -7.81
C PHE A 6 36.28 -16.23 -6.31
N MET A 7 35.74 -17.36 -5.83
CA MET A 7 35.37 -17.54 -4.42
C MET A 7 36.58 -17.87 -3.56
N ASP A 8 37.58 -18.58 -4.07
CA ASP A 8 38.77 -18.98 -3.30
C ASP A 8 39.75 -17.83 -3.05
N GLU A 9 39.95 -16.90 -4.00
CA GLU A 9 40.88 -15.77 -3.79
C GLU A 9 40.34 -14.66 -2.87
N ASN A 10 39.02 -14.63 -2.61
CA ASN A 10 38.35 -13.59 -1.80
C ASN A 10 37.82 -14.07 -0.46
N GLN A 11 38.05 -15.34 -0.08
CA GLN A 11 37.79 -15.87 1.25
C GLN A 11 38.61 -15.08 2.30
N GLY A 12 38.05 -13.98 2.78
CA GLY A 12 38.64 -13.15 3.84
C GLY A 12 38.40 -11.65 3.69
N LYS A 13 38.18 -11.10 2.49
CA LYS A 13 38.08 -9.63 2.29
C LYS A 13 36.67 -9.08 2.11
N GLY A 14 35.66 -9.94 2.02
CA GLY A 14 34.25 -9.57 1.88
C GLY A 14 33.95 -8.73 0.63
N ILE A 15 32.66 -8.44 0.40
CA ILE A 15 32.23 -7.69 -0.79
C ILE A 15 32.11 -6.20 -0.44
N ARG A 16 32.82 -5.31 -1.17
CA ARG A 16 32.62 -3.87 -1.06
C ARG A 16 31.37 -3.46 -1.85
N VAL A 17 30.45 -2.75 -1.19
CA VAL A 17 29.14 -2.44 -1.77
C VAL A 17 28.87 -0.94 -1.70
N LEU A 18 28.43 -0.37 -2.82
CA LEU A 18 27.91 1.00 -2.86
C LEU A 18 26.38 0.96 -2.87
N GLY A 19 25.75 1.33 -1.76
CA GLY A 19 24.29 1.51 -1.70
C GLY A 19 23.88 2.88 -2.18
N ILE A 20 22.85 2.96 -3.03
CA ILE A 20 22.28 4.19 -3.58
C ILE A 20 20.81 4.28 -3.17
N ALA A 21 20.48 5.29 -2.37
CA ALA A 21 19.12 5.58 -1.97
C ALA A 21 18.68 6.95 -2.47
N PHE A 22 17.42 7.05 -2.86
CA PHE A 22 16.79 8.30 -3.29
C PHE A 22 15.41 8.40 -2.65
N SER A 23 14.72 9.50 -2.93
CA SER A 23 13.34 9.74 -2.51
C SER A 23 12.49 9.97 -3.75
N SER A 24 11.20 9.64 -3.69
CA SER A 24 10.21 9.95 -4.73
C SER A 24 10.17 11.42 -5.18
N ALA A 25 10.57 12.37 -4.33
CA ALA A 25 10.66 13.77 -4.72
C ALA A 25 11.92 14.04 -5.57
N ARG A 26 11.72 14.51 -6.80
CA ARG A 26 12.81 14.82 -7.77
C ARG A 26 13.70 16.01 -7.39
N ASP A 27 13.38 16.72 -6.31
CA ASP A 27 14.20 17.82 -5.79
C ASP A 27 15.06 17.36 -4.60
N HIS A 28 14.87 16.12 -4.13
CA HIS A 28 15.71 15.56 -3.07
C HIS A 28 16.99 14.95 -3.66
N PRO A 29 18.14 15.15 -2.98
CA PRO A 29 19.40 14.57 -3.39
C PRO A 29 19.39 13.05 -3.26
N VAL A 30 20.07 12.38 -4.18
CA VAL A 30 20.42 10.96 -4.05
C VAL A 30 21.63 10.84 -3.14
N PHE A 31 21.61 9.88 -2.23
CA PHE A 31 22.73 9.58 -1.35
C PHE A 31 23.31 8.21 -1.69
N CYS A 32 24.64 8.14 -1.70
CA CYS A 32 25.36 6.89 -1.85
C CYS A 32 26.19 6.62 -0.60
N ALA A 33 26.24 5.39 -0.13
CA ALA A 33 27.05 4.95 1.00
C ALA A 33 27.92 3.75 0.59
N LEU A 34 29.23 3.85 0.78
CA LEU A 34 30.17 2.78 0.49
C LEU A 34 30.47 1.98 1.76
N VAL A 35 30.15 0.69 1.71
CA VAL A 35 30.37 -0.26 2.79
C VAL A 35 31.50 -1.22 2.40
N ASN A 36 32.48 -1.40 3.28
CA ASN A 36 33.59 -2.33 3.06
C ASN A 36 33.16 -3.80 3.29
N GLY A 37 34.03 -4.78 3.04
CA GLY A 37 33.71 -6.20 3.25
C GLY A 37 33.41 -6.60 4.71
N GLU A 38 33.72 -5.72 5.67
CA GLU A 38 33.41 -5.88 7.08
C GLU A 38 32.07 -5.26 7.48
N GLY A 39 31.33 -4.63 6.56
CA GLY A 39 30.04 -4.01 6.85
C GLY A 39 30.12 -2.59 7.43
N GLU A 40 31.30 -1.98 7.42
CA GLU A 40 31.54 -0.61 7.91
C GLU A 40 31.44 0.41 6.79
N VAL A 41 30.86 1.57 7.12
CA VAL A 41 30.75 2.70 6.19
C VAL A 41 32.10 3.38 6.08
N THR A 42 32.65 3.41 4.88
CA THR A 42 33.97 4.00 4.60
C THR A 42 33.87 5.41 4.02
N ASP A 43 32.88 5.65 3.17
CA ASP A 43 32.66 6.95 2.53
C ASP A 43 31.20 7.09 2.07
N PHE A 44 30.80 8.32 1.79
CA PHE A 44 29.48 8.62 1.25
C PHE A 44 29.55 9.71 0.18
N LEU A 45 28.53 9.77 -0.67
CA LEU A 45 28.40 10.75 -1.75
C LEU A 45 26.99 11.32 -1.79
N ARG A 46 26.88 12.63 -2.04
CA ARG A 46 25.60 13.32 -2.24
C ARG A 46 25.51 13.81 -3.68
N LEU A 47 24.44 13.44 -4.39
CA LEU A 47 24.18 13.76 -5.78
C LEU A 47 22.83 14.52 -5.90
N PRO A 48 22.84 15.88 -5.92
CA PRO A 48 21.62 16.67 -5.79
C PRO A 48 20.64 16.61 -6.97
N HIS A 49 21.09 16.30 -8.18
CA HIS A 49 20.32 16.38 -9.43
C HIS A 49 20.25 15.05 -10.19
N PHE A 50 20.72 13.95 -9.59
CA PHE A 50 20.76 12.63 -10.26
C PHE A 50 19.36 12.08 -10.61
N THR A 51 18.32 12.45 -9.86
CA THR A 51 16.91 12.11 -10.14
C THR A 51 16.28 12.88 -11.31
N LYS A 52 16.96 13.91 -11.85
CA LYS A 52 16.47 14.64 -13.03
C LYS A 52 16.59 13.76 -14.28
N ARG A 53 15.92 14.13 -15.37
CA ARG A 53 16.02 13.38 -16.65
C ARG A 53 17.20 13.88 -17.46
N ARG A 54 17.96 12.98 -18.10
CA ARG A 54 19.01 13.37 -19.05
C ARG A 54 18.47 14.17 -20.24
N THR A 55 17.26 13.86 -20.66
CA THR A 55 16.54 14.54 -21.74
C THR A 55 15.57 15.58 -21.18
N ALA A 56 15.87 16.18 -20.02
CA ALA A 56 15.07 17.28 -19.49
C ALA A 56 14.97 18.42 -20.52
N TRP A 57 13.80 19.07 -20.58
CA TRP A 57 13.58 20.19 -21.50
C TRP A 57 14.46 21.40 -21.16
N ARG A 58 14.72 21.61 -19.86
CA ARG A 58 15.57 22.69 -19.35
C ARG A 58 17.04 22.30 -19.48
N GLU A 59 17.81 23.16 -20.14
CA GLU A 59 19.23 22.94 -20.37
C GLU A 59 20.03 22.83 -19.07
N GLU A 60 19.77 23.73 -18.13
CA GLU A 60 20.41 23.75 -16.80
C GLU A 60 20.25 22.42 -16.03
N GLU A 61 19.09 21.76 -16.12
CA GLU A 61 18.87 20.47 -15.45
C GLU A 61 19.68 19.33 -16.10
N ARG A 62 19.89 19.40 -17.42
CA ARG A 62 20.69 18.40 -18.15
C ARG A 62 22.17 18.52 -17.77
N GLU A 63 22.69 19.74 -17.71
CA GLU A 63 24.09 20.01 -17.35
C GLU A 63 24.38 19.57 -15.91
N LYS A 64 23.51 19.93 -14.96
CA LYS A 64 23.64 19.53 -13.55
C LYS A 64 23.60 18.00 -13.38
N LYS A 65 22.73 17.30 -14.11
CA LYS A 65 22.71 15.83 -14.10
C LYS A 65 24.00 15.24 -14.68
N ALA A 66 24.52 15.80 -15.77
CA ALA A 66 25.79 15.34 -16.33
C ALA A 66 26.96 15.51 -15.34
N GLN A 67 26.97 16.59 -14.56
CA GLN A 67 27.94 16.80 -13.49
C GLN A 67 27.85 15.74 -12.38
N ASP A 68 26.64 15.37 -11.95
CA ASP A 68 26.44 14.31 -10.97
C ASP A 68 26.87 12.93 -11.49
N ILE A 69 26.61 12.64 -12.76
CA ILE A 69 27.07 11.41 -13.44
C ILE A 69 28.61 11.33 -13.42
N GLU A 70 29.30 12.42 -13.77
CA GLU A 70 30.77 12.49 -13.75
C GLU A 70 31.32 12.37 -12.31
N THR A 71 30.62 12.94 -11.33
CA THR A 71 30.99 12.84 -9.92
C THR A 71 30.89 11.39 -9.43
N LEU A 72 29.80 10.69 -9.77
CA LEU A 72 29.64 9.27 -9.48
C LEU A 72 30.70 8.42 -10.18
N LYS A 73 31.02 8.72 -11.44
CA LYS A 73 32.07 8.03 -12.20
C LYS A 73 33.43 8.12 -11.51
N LYS A 74 33.84 9.32 -11.07
CA LYS A 74 35.06 9.53 -10.29
C LYS A 74 35.05 8.78 -8.96
N PHE A 75 33.90 8.74 -8.28
CA PHE A 75 33.76 8.01 -7.03
C PHE A 75 33.95 6.49 -7.22
N LEU A 76 33.32 5.91 -8.25
CA LEU A 76 33.48 4.50 -8.61
C LEU A 76 34.94 4.16 -8.95
N LEU A 77 35.63 5.04 -9.71
CA LEU A 77 37.05 4.88 -10.04
C LEU A 77 37.96 4.84 -8.81
N ASN A 78 37.70 5.72 -7.84
CA ASN A 78 38.53 5.84 -6.64
C ASN A 78 38.26 4.70 -5.64
N LYS A 79 37.02 4.25 -5.53
CA LYS A 79 36.57 3.34 -4.46
C LYS A 79 36.43 1.89 -4.88
N LYS A 80 36.28 1.63 -6.18
CA LYS A 80 36.22 0.28 -6.78
C LYS A 80 35.30 -0.67 -6.00
N PRO A 81 33.99 -0.36 -5.86
CA PRO A 81 33.05 -1.30 -5.27
C PRO A 81 32.93 -2.55 -6.17
N HIS A 82 32.61 -3.70 -5.58
CA HIS A 82 32.32 -4.92 -6.32
C HIS A 82 30.86 -4.96 -6.80
N VAL A 83 29.95 -4.37 -6.01
CA VAL A 83 28.51 -4.31 -6.30
C VAL A 83 27.98 -2.91 -6.00
N VAL A 84 27.04 -2.45 -6.84
CA VAL A 84 26.27 -1.22 -6.61
C VAL A 84 24.80 -1.61 -6.45
N THR A 85 24.19 -1.22 -5.34
CA THR A 85 22.76 -1.46 -5.09
C THR A 85 21.97 -0.17 -5.23
N VAL A 86 20.81 -0.23 -5.88
CA VAL A 86 19.89 0.90 -6.05
C VAL A 86 18.56 0.58 -5.36
N ALA A 87 18.04 1.54 -4.60
CA ALA A 87 16.75 1.39 -3.91
C ALA A 87 15.58 1.22 -4.88
N GLY A 88 14.78 0.17 -4.70
CA GLY A 88 13.53 -0.05 -5.42
C GLY A 88 12.34 0.69 -4.83
N GLU A 89 12.37 2.03 -4.78
CA GLU A 89 11.27 2.81 -4.20
C GLU A 89 10.07 2.96 -5.14
N ASN A 90 10.32 3.33 -6.40
CA ASN A 90 9.30 3.62 -7.39
C ASN A 90 9.87 3.49 -8.81
N ARG A 91 9.04 3.66 -9.83
CA ARG A 91 9.43 3.57 -11.24
C ARG A 91 10.64 4.44 -11.64
N ASP A 92 10.87 5.60 -11.01
CA ASP A 92 12.05 6.42 -11.35
C ASP A 92 13.36 5.64 -11.02
N ALA A 93 13.34 4.61 -10.17
CA ALA A 93 14.47 3.70 -9.93
C ALA A 93 14.99 3.04 -11.21
N GLN A 94 14.12 2.73 -12.18
CA GLN A 94 14.53 2.14 -13.47
C GLN A 94 15.44 3.09 -14.26
N MET A 95 15.14 4.39 -14.22
CA MET A 95 15.99 5.38 -14.86
C MET A 95 17.34 5.47 -14.15
N LEU A 96 17.35 5.43 -12.81
CA LEU A 96 18.59 5.50 -12.04
C LEU A 96 19.47 4.27 -12.29
N ILE A 97 18.91 3.07 -12.27
CA ILE A 97 19.67 1.84 -12.49
C ILE A 97 20.21 1.76 -13.93
N GLU A 98 19.45 2.22 -14.93
CA GLU A 98 19.93 2.33 -16.31
C GLU A 98 21.10 3.33 -16.46
N ASP A 99 21.01 4.48 -15.77
CA ASP A 99 22.10 5.46 -15.76
C ASP A 99 23.35 4.89 -15.07
N VAL A 100 23.21 4.19 -13.94
CA VAL A 100 24.33 3.53 -13.24
C VAL A 100 24.93 2.41 -14.09
N LYS A 101 24.12 1.54 -14.68
CA LYS A 101 24.59 0.47 -15.59
C LYS A 101 25.37 1.03 -16.76
N ARG A 102 24.94 2.17 -17.32
CA ARG A 102 25.68 2.85 -18.38
C ARG A 102 27.04 3.37 -17.90
N ILE A 103 27.09 4.01 -16.73
CA ILE A 103 28.35 4.49 -16.14
C ILE A 103 29.33 3.33 -15.94
N VAL A 104 28.84 2.22 -15.37
CA VAL A 104 29.65 1.01 -15.16
C VAL A 104 30.14 0.44 -16.48
N HIS A 105 29.28 0.34 -17.50
CA HIS A 105 29.66 -0.17 -18.82
C HIS A 105 30.71 0.72 -19.51
N GLU A 106 30.60 2.05 -19.38
CA GLU A 106 31.62 2.98 -19.88
C GLU A 106 32.98 2.81 -19.18
N LEU A 107 32.98 2.49 -17.88
CA LEU A 107 34.20 2.24 -17.09
C LEU A 107 34.84 0.90 -17.42
N ASP A 108 34.01 -0.12 -17.67
CA ASP A 108 34.42 -1.47 -18.06
C ASP A 108 35.04 -1.49 -19.47
N GLN A 109 34.40 -0.83 -20.45
CA GLN A 109 34.98 -0.67 -21.80
C GLN A 109 36.33 0.06 -21.79
N GLY A 110 36.54 0.96 -20.83
CA GLY A 110 37.81 1.64 -20.63
C GLY A 110 38.91 0.77 -20.01
N GLN A 111 38.62 -0.49 -19.64
CA GLN A 111 39.45 -1.38 -18.82
C GLN A 111 39.90 -0.75 -17.50
N GLN A 112 39.12 0.20 -16.95
CA GLN A 112 39.50 0.94 -15.76
C GLN A 112 39.09 0.20 -14.47
N LEU A 113 38.12 -0.71 -14.56
CA LEU A 113 37.60 -1.51 -13.45
C LEU A 113 37.23 -2.94 -13.89
N SER A 114 37.24 -3.86 -12.93
CA SER A 114 36.56 -5.16 -13.03
C SER A 114 35.05 -4.97 -13.16
N SER A 115 34.35 -5.94 -13.77
CA SER A 115 32.88 -5.93 -13.88
C SER A 115 32.22 -5.65 -12.52
N ILE A 116 31.36 -4.64 -12.47
CA ILE A 116 30.60 -4.26 -11.26
C ILE A 116 29.15 -4.69 -11.44
N GLY A 117 28.66 -5.54 -10.54
CA GLY A 117 27.24 -5.90 -10.50
C GLY A 117 26.37 -4.71 -10.11
N VAL A 118 25.28 -4.45 -10.83
CA VAL A 118 24.32 -3.39 -10.51
C VAL A 118 22.95 -3.98 -10.24
N GLU A 119 22.55 -3.96 -8.97
CA GLU A 119 21.36 -4.64 -8.48
C GLU A 119 20.29 -3.68 -7.98
N LEU A 120 19.03 -3.99 -8.28
CA LEU A 120 17.89 -3.32 -7.70
C LEU A 120 17.50 -4.06 -6.42
N VAL A 121 17.43 -3.35 -5.30
CA VAL A 121 17.17 -3.97 -4.00
C VAL A 121 15.92 -3.37 -3.38
N ASP A 122 15.06 -4.23 -2.86
CA ASP A 122 13.89 -3.79 -2.11
C ASP A 122 14.31 -2.93 -0.91
N ASN A 123 13.57 -1.85 -0.70
CA ASN A 123 13.93 -0.82 0.26
C ASN A 123 13.04 -0.79 1.51
N GLU A 124 12.08 -1.70 1.68
CA GLU A 124 11.17 -1.68 2.84
C GLU A 124 11.92 -1.87 4.17
N LEU A 125 12.84 -2.85 4.23
CA LEU A 125 13.72 -3.04 5.39
C LEU A 125 14.57 -1.79 5.66
N ALA A 126 15.11 -1.17 4.60
CA ALA A 126 15.97 0.01 4.72
C ALA A 126 15.18 1.26 5.17
N ILE A 127 13.92 1.38 4.77
CA ILE A 127 12.98 2.41 5.23
C ILE A 127 12.69 2.23 6.72
N LEU A 128 12.55 0.99 7.18
CA LEU A 128 12.34 0.70 8.59
C LEU A 128 13.62 1.02 9.40
N TYR A 129 14.78 0.57 8.92
CA TYR A 129 16.07 0.85 9.55
C TYR A 129 16.35 2.36 9.64
N MET A 130 16.16 3.15 8.58
CA MET A 130 16.47 4.58 8.58
C MET A 130 15.65 5.39 9.60
N ASN A 131 14.48 4.87 10.02
CA ASN A 131 13.62 5.50 11.03
C ASN A 131 13.78 4.88 12.43
N SER A 132 14.59 3.84 12.56
CA SER A 132 14.84 3.19 13.86
C SER A 132 15.75 4.03 14.76
N LYS A 133 15.54 3.93 16.07
CA LYS A 133 16.45 4.52 17.08
C LYS A 133 17.87 3.97 16.96
N LYS A 134 18.01 2.74 16.48
CA LYS A 134 19.30 2.07 16.29
C LYS A 134 20.13 2.80 15.24
N SER A 135 19.54 3.13 14.08
CA SER A 135 20.26 3.87 13.04
C SER A 135 20.56 5.31 13.45
N GLU A 136 19.71 5.95 14.27
CA GLU A 136 20.00 7.26 14.86
C GLU A 136 21.17 7.22 15.86
N ALA A 137 21.27 6.14 16.62
CA ALA A 137 22.38 5.93 17.55
C ALA A 137 23.70 5.62 16.83
N GLU A 138 23.64 4.83 15.75
CA GLU A 138 24.81 4.44 14.96
C GLU A 138 25.31 5.59 14.07
N PHE A 139 24.40 6.33 13.43
CA PHE A 139 24.71 7.37 12.45
C PHE A 139 23.96 8.67 12.74
N ARG A 140 24.25 9.29 13.89
CA ARG A 140 23.57 10.50 14.37
C ARG A 140 23.59 11.67 13.39
N ASP A 141 24.71 11.87 12.70
CA ASP A 141 24.91 13.00 11.79
C ASP A 141 24.43 12.71 10.36
N TYR A 142 23.95 11.49 10.09
CA TYR A 142 23.54 11.09 8.74
C TYR A 142 22.06 11.38 8.50
N PRO A 143 21.70 12.02 7.37
CA PRO A 143 20.31 12.19 7.00
C PRO A 143 19.64 10.82 6.76
N PRO A 144 18.30 10.72 6.94
CA PRO A 144 17.59 9.43 6.82
C PRO A 144 17.88 8.66 5.53
N VAL A 145 17.88 9.34 4.38
CA VAL A 145 18.16 8.72 3.07
C VAL A 145 19.59 8.17 2.98
N LEU A 146 20.57 8.78 3.66
CA LEU A 146 21.91 8.21 3.73
C LEU A 146 21.95 6.95 4.61
N ARG A 147 21.22 6.93 5.72
CA ARG A 147 21.06 5.73 6.57
C ARG A 147 20.36 4.60 5.81
N GLN A 148 19.38 4.93 4.96
CA GLN A 148 18.76 3.98 4.04
C GLN A 148 19.77 3.39 3.05
N ALA A 149 20.67 4.20 2.48
CA ALA A 149 21.72 3.72 1.58
C ALA A 149 22.69 2.75 2.27
N VAL A 150 23.03 3.00 3.54
CA VAL A 150 23.85 2.07 4.35
C VAL A 150 23.15 0.72 4.52
N SER A 151 21.86 0.73 4.87
CA SER A 151 21.07 -0.50 5.05
C SER A 151 20.94 -1.31 3.76
N LEU A 152 20.75 -0.67 2.62
CA LEU A 152 20.72 -1.34 1.31
C LEU A 152 22.05 -2.02 0.97
N ALA A 153 23.17 -1.38 1.31
CA ALA A 153 24.49 -1.95 1.10
C ALA A 153 24.76 -3.13 2.05
N ARG A 154 24.35 -3.05 3.31
CA ARG A 154 24.47 -4.16 4.28
C ARG A 154 23.55 -5.33 3.95
N ARG A 155 22.33 -5.07 3.47
CA ARG A 155 21.36 -6.11 3.09
C ARG A 155 21.90 -7.03 2.00
N ILE A 156 22.61 -6.51 1.00
CA ILE A 156 23.17 -7.36 -0.06
C ILE A 156 24.42 -8.12 0.41
N GLN A 157 25.14 -7.60 1.41
CA GLN A 157 26.29 -8.31 2.01
C GLN A 157 25.82 -9.49 2.86
N ASP A 158 24.87 -9.25 3.76
CA ASP A 158 24.25 -10.30 4.56
C ASP A 158 22.83 -9.89 4.97
N PRO A 159 21.79 -10.42 4.30
CA PRO A 159 20.41 -10.16 4.65
C PRO A 159 20.10 -10.56 6.10
N LEU A 160 20.67 -11.67 6.59
CA LEU A 160 20.34 -12.21 7.91
C LEU A 160 20.72 -11.25 9.03
N ILE A 161 21.91 -10.64 8.93
CA ILE A 161 22.35 -9.61 9.88
C ILE A 161 21.41 -8.41 9.82
N GLU A 162 21.12 -7.90 8.62
CA GLU A 162 20.32 -6.69 8.47
C GLU A 162 18.88 -6.86 8.98
N PHE A 163 18.23 -7.99 8.71
CA PHE A 163 16.91 -8.33 9.26
C PHE A 163 16.94 -8.47 10.79
N ALA A 164 17.97 -9.13 11.34
CA ALA A 164 18.12 -9.31 12.78
C ALA A 164 18.28 -7.97 13.53
N GLN A 165 18.83 -6.93 12.87
CA GLN A 165 18.96 -5.61 13.51
C GLN A 165 17.62 -4.93 13.79
N VAL A 166 16.60 -5.24 13.00
CA VAL A 166 15.27 -4.62 13.07
C VAL A 166 14.29 -5.48 13.88
N CYS A 167 14.57 -6.77 14.04
CA CYS A 167 13.90 -7.65 14.99
C CYS A 167 14.39 -7.38 16.43
N SER A 168 14.09 -6.17 16.93
CA SER A 168 14.43 -5.73 18.28
C SER A 168 13.22 -5.74 19.22
N SER A 169 13.42 -5.32 20.47
CA SER A 169 12.34 -5.17 21.46
C SER A 169 11.21 -4.23 21.03
N ASP A 170 11.46 -3.34 20.06
CA ASP A 170 10.48 -2.36 19.59
C ASP A 170 9.52 -2.97 18.55
N GLU A 171 9.63 -4.27 18.24
CA GLU A 171 8.74 -5.04 17.34
C GLU A 171 8.62 -4.47 15.91
N ASP A 172 9.54 -3.60 15.51
CA ASP A 172 9.57 -2.92 14.20
C ASP A 172 9.43 -3.90 13.02
N ILE A 173 9.99 -5.11 13.17
CA ILE A 173 9.89 -6.20 12.17
C ILE A 173 8.45 -6.49 11.73
N LEU A 174 7.46 -6.27 12.61
CA LEU A 174 6.04 -6.49 12.30
C LEU A 174 5.46 -5.47 11.33
N CYS A 175 6.15 -4.34 11.10
CA CYS A 175 5.79 -3.36 10.09
C CYS A 175 6.13 -3.83 8.67
N LEU A 176 7.00 -4.83 8.52
CA LEU A 176 7.22 -5.49 7.25
C LEU A 176 6.05 -6.44 6.95
N LYS A 177 5.56 -6.39 5.71
CA LYS A 177 4.46 -7.24 5.25
C LYS A 177 5.01 -8.52 4.64
N PHE A 178 5.05 -9.58 5.44
CA PHE A 178 5.44 -10.92 4.98
C PHE A 178 4.28 -11.66 4.29
N HIS A 179 3.04 -11.33 4.67
CA HIS A 179 1.84 -11.94 4.11
C HIS A 179 0.65 -10.95 4.11
N PRO A 180 -0.25 -10.96 3.09
CA PRO A 180 -1.41 -10.06 3.03
C PRO A 180 -2.36 -10.18 4.23
N LEU A 181 -2.46 -11.37 4.83
CA LEU A 181 -3.31 -11.65 5.99
C LEU A 181 -2.59 -11.54 7.34
N GLN A 182 -1.36 -11.02 7.37
CA GLN A 182 -0.54 -10.93 8.59
C GLN A 182 -1.25 -10.20 9.73
N GLU A 183 -2.04 -9.16 9.42
CA GLU A 183 -2.78 -8.38 10.41
C GLU A 183 -3.94 -9.15 11.07
N HIS A 184 -4.34 -10.30 10.51
CA HIS A 184 -5.39 -11.16 11.06
C HIS A 184 -4.84 -12.23 12.03
N VAL A 185 -3.52 -12.36 12.13
CA VAL A 185 -2.86 -13.33 13.02
C VAL A 185 -2.57 -12.69 14.38
N VAL A 186 -2.59 -13.49 15.44
CA VAL A 186 -2.19 -13.04 16.78
C VAL A 186 -0.72 -12.64 16.75
N LYS A 187 -0.42 -11.40 17.18
CA LYS A 187 0.94 -10.82 17.10
C LYS A 187 2.00 -11.70 17.78
N GLU A 188 1.69 -12.28 18.92
CA GLU A 188 2.62 -13.14 19.69
C GLU A 188 2.97 -14.42 18.91
N GLU A 189 2.00 -15.04 18.25
CA GLU A 189 2.23 -16.24 17.43
C GLU A 189 3.12 -15.92 16.22
N LEU A 190 2.86 -14.78 15.57
CA LEU A 190 3.68 -14.30 14.46
C LEU A 190 5.11 -14.01 14.90
N LEU A 191 5.30 -13.31 16.04
CA LEU A 191 6.63 -13.05 16.58
C LEU A 191 7.37 -14.35 16.95
N ASN A 192 6.68 -15.31 17.57
CA ASN A 192 7.27 -16.60 17.90
C ASN A 192 7.70 -17.35 16.63
N ALA A 193 6.88 -17.35 15.57
CA ALA A 193 7.24 -17.93 14.29
C ALA A 193 8.48 -17.25 13.68
N LEU A 194 8.52 -15.91 13.69
CA LEU A 194 9.69 -15.15 13.22
C LEU A 194 10.95 -15.46 14.04
N TYR A 195 10.86 -15.53 15.37
CA TYR A 195 11.98 -15.89 16.23
C TYR A 195 12.47 -17.31 15.97
N CYS A 196 11.57 -18.27 15.75
CA CYS A 196 11.96 -19.62 15.34
C CYS A 196 12.73 -19.61 14.02
N GLU A 197 12.31 -18.83 13.03
CA GLU A 197 13.04 -18.72 11.76
C GLU A 197 14.41 -18.03 11.92
N PHE A 198 14.51 -17.00 12.74
CA PHE A 198 15.82 -16.41 13.08
C PHE A 198 16.73 -17.43 13.75
N ILE A 199 16.24 -18.20 14.73
CA ILE A 199 17.02 -19.26 15.38
C ILE A 199 17.48 -20.28 14.33
N ASN A 200 16.59 -20.78 13.47
CA ASN A 200 16.94 -21.75 12.44
C ASN A 200 18.07 -21.24 11.52
N ARG A 201 17.90 -20.04 10.95
CA ARG A 201 18.87 -19.49 9.98
C ARG A 201 20.17 -19.05 10.64
N VAL A 202 20.14 -18.48 11.85
CA VAL A 202 21.36 -18.06 12.57
C VAL A 202 22.23 -19.25 12.96
N ASN A 203 21.62 -20.35 13.41
CA ASN A 203 22.40 -21.53 13.81
C ASN A 203 22.88 -22.35 12.59
N GLU A 204 22.16 -22.32 11.46
CA GLU A 204 22.65 -22.89 10.19
C GLU A 204 23.90 -22.15 9.67
N VAL A 205 23.88 -20.81 9.68
CA VAL A 205 25.02 -19.99 9.21
C VAL A 205 26.18 -20.01 10.22
N GLY A 206 25.86 -19.95 11.51
CA GLY A 206 26.83 -19.77 12.59
C GLY A 206 27.16 -18.29 12.84
N VAL A 207 27.65 -17.99 14.04
CA VAL A 207 27.96 -16.61 14.45
C VAL A 207 29.40 -16.50 14.91
N ASP A 208 30.16 -15.62 14.26
CA ASP A 208 31.50 -15.25 14.72
C ASP A 208 31.41 -14.25 15.89
N VAL A 209 31.82 -14.69 17.07
CA VAL A 209 31.76 -13.89 18.30
C VAL A 209 32.74 -12.73 18.26
N ASN A 210 33.93 -12.91 17.68
CA ASN A 210 34.94 -11.87 17.57
C ASN A 210 34.48 -10.77 16.60
N ARG A 211 33.87 -11.16 15.48
CA ARG A 211 33.23 -10.21 14.55
C ARG A 211 32.08 -9.46 15.21
N ALA A 212 31.25 -10.15 16.01
CA ALA A 212 30.20 -9.51 16.80
C ALA A 212 30.73 -8.50 17.82
N ILE A 213 31.88 -8.76 18.45
CA ILE A 213 32.51 -7.81 19.37
C ILE A 213 33.03 -6.59 18.62
N ALA A 214 33.72 -6.79 17.50
CA ALA A 214 34.34 -5.75 16.70
C ALA A 214 33.30 -4.83 16.04
N HIS A 215 32.26 -5.41 15.43
CA HIS A 215 31.28 -4.66 14.65
C HIS A 215 29.87 -4.70 15.28
N PRO A 216 29.39 -3.59 15.87
CA PRO A 216 28.11 -3.54 16.58
C PRO A 216 26.88 -3.98 15.79
N TYR A 217 26.87 -3.77 14.47
CA TYR A 217 25.72 -4.10 13.62
C TYR A 217 25.44 -5.63 13.60
N SER A 218 26.48 -6.46 13.75
CA SER A 218 26.38 -7.93 13.75
C SER A 218 26.01 -8.55 15.11
N GLN A 219 26.03 -7.78 16.20
CA GLN A 219 25.71 -8.25 17.56
C GLN A 219 24.28 -8.78 17.71
N ALA A 220 23.37 -8.31 16.84
CA ALA A 220 21.98 -8.71 16.87
C ALA A 220 21.77 -10.22 16.63
N LEU A 221 22.72 -10.91 15.98
CA LEU A 221 22.63 -12.35 15.75
C LEU A 221 22.81 -13.18 17.03
N ILE A 222 23.60 -12.69 17.99
CA ILE A 222 24.03 -13.46 19.17
C ILE A 222 22.82 -13.91 20.02
N GLN A 223 21.74 -13.14 20.03
CA GLN A 223 20.54 -13.51 20.79
C GLN A 223 19.79 -14.72 20.24
N TYR A 224 20.01 -15.08 18.96
CA TYR A 224 19.32 -16.18 18.28
C TYR A 224 20.13 -17.48 18.24
N VAL A 225 21.35 -17.47 18.77
CA VAL A 225 22.15 -18.70 18.92
C VAL A 225 21.50 -19.62 19.95
N CYS A 226 21.42 -20.91 19.64
CA CYS A 226 20.84 -21.94 20.51
C CYS A 226 21.41 -21.86 21.94
N GLY A 227 20.53 -21.88 22.95
CA GLY A 227 20.91 -21.76 24.37
C GLY A 227 21.21 -20.33 24.84
N LEU A 228 21.45 -19.40 23.92
CA LEU A 228 21.51 -17.96 24.17
C LEU A 228 20.12 -17.33 24.04
N GLY A 229 20.08 -16.04 24.31
CA GLY A 229 18.89 -15.20 24.30
C GLY A 229 19.32 -13.76 24.59
N PRO A 230 18.43 -12.76 24.55
CA PRO A 230 18.81 -11.35 24.64
C PRO A 230 19.68 -11.03 25.87
N ARG A 231 19.32 -11.60 27.04
CA ARG A 231 20.07 -11.42 28.29
C ARG A 231 21.44 -12.10 28.28
N LYS A 232 21.50 -13.38 27.89
CA LYS A 232 22.74 -14.17 27.90
C LYS A 232 23.72 -13.69 26.83
N GLY A 233 23.22 -13.37 25.64
CA GLY A 233 24.01 -12.84 24.54
C GLY A 233 24.66 -11.50 24.87
N THR A 234 23.88 -10.57 25.43
CA THR A 234 24.41 -9.28 25.91
C THR A 234 25.47 -9.47 27.00
N HIS A 235 25.25 -10.42 27.93
CA HIS A 235 26.21 -10.72 28.98
C HIS A 235 27.54 -11.28 28.44
N LEU A 236 27.47 -12.22 27.49
CA LEU A 236 28.64 -12.78 26.80
C LEU A 236 29.48 -11.68 26.14
N LEU A 237 28.85 -10.84 25.32
CA LEU A 237 29.53 -9.73 24.65
C LEU A 237 30.12 -8.73 25.65
N LYS A 238 29.44 -8.48 26.78
CA LYS A 238 29.93 -7.58 27.82
C LYS A 238 31.20 -8.13 28.48
N ILE A 239 31.24 -9.42 28.84
CA ILE A 239 32.43 -10.03 29.47
C ILE A 239 33.63 -9.93 28.54
N LEU A 240 33.45 -10.34 27.27
CA LEU A 240 34.54 -10.34 26.29
C LEU A 240 35.07 -8.91 26.02
N LYS A 241 34.17 -7.91 25.92
CA LYS A 241 34.57 -6.50 25.82
C LYS A 241 35.30 -5.98 27.06
N GLN A 242 34.85 -6.34 28.26
CA GLN A 242 35.45 -5.87 29.51
C GLN A 242 36.87 -6.41 29.73
N ASN A 243 37.11 -7.65 29.32
CA ASN A 243 38.42 -8.29 29.45
C ASN A 243 39.38 -7.91 28.31
N ASN A 244 38.88 -7.20 27.28
CA ASN A 244 39.61 -6.85 26.08
C ASN A 244 40.31 -8.06 25.44
N THR A 245 39.65 -9.22 25.50
CA THR A 245 40.19 -10.51 25.04
C THR A 245 39.37 -10.99 23.86
N ARG A 246 40.06 -11.40 22.78
CA ARG A 246 39.42 -12.14 21.69
C ARG A 246 39.12 -13.55 22.18
N LEU A 247 38.04 -14.14 21.69
CA LEU A 247 37.76 -15.54 21.94
C LEU A 247 38.66 -16.38 21.03
N GLU A 248 39.59 -17.12 21.62
CA GLU A 248 40.60 -17.92 20.91
C GLU A 248 40.22 -19.41 20.85
N SER A 249 39.46 -19.89 21.84
CA SER A 249 38.92 -21.26 21.85
C SER A 249 37.52 -21.31 22.46
N ARG A 250 36.68 -22.24 21.98
CA ARG A 250 35.35 -22.49 22.55
C ARG A 250 35.41 -22.87 24.02
N THR A 251 36.48 -23.51 24.49
CA THR A 251 36.68 -23.84 25.91
C THR A 251 36.68 -22.61 26.82
N GLN A 252 37.09 -21.45 26.29
CA GLN A 252 37.10 -20.17 27.00
C GLN A 252 35.69 -19.65 27.32
N LEU A 253 34.66 -20.12 26.61
CA LEU A 253 33.26 -19.82 26.96
C LEU A 253 32.91 -20.33 28.36
N VAL A 254 33.46 -21.47 28.76
CA VAL A 254 33.26 -22.04 30.10
C VAL A 254 34.21 -21.40 31.11
N THR A 255 35.51 -21.34 30.79
CA THR A 255 36.53 -20.92 31.76
C THR A 255 36.53 -19.42 32.01
N MET A 256 36.38 -18.60 30.97
CA MET A 256 36.43 -17.13 31.06
C MET A 256 35.05 -16.48 31.07
N CYS A 257 34.10 -16.98 30.27
CA CYS A 257 32.75 -16.39 30.18
C CYS A 257 31.76 -16.99 31.19
N HIS A 258 32.21 -17.93 32.02
CA HIS A 258 31.41 -18.60 33.06
C HIS A 258 30.10 -19.19 32.54
N MET A 259 30.12 -19.70 31.30
CA MET A 259 28.96 -20.32 30.69
C MET A 259 28.66 -21.67 31.34
N GLY A 260 27.42 -21.88 31.76
CA GLY A 260 26.99 -23.15 32.36
C GLY A 260 27.01 -24.31 31.34
N PRO A 261 27.20 -25.56 31.80
CA PRO A 261 27.45 -26.72 30.92
C PRO A 261 26.33 -26.97 29.91
N LYS A 262 25.06 -26.84 30.32
CA LYS A 262 23.91 -26.98 29.40
C LYS A 262 23.87 -25.88 28.34
N VAL A 263 24.30 -24.66 28.68
CA VAL A 263 24.29 -23.55 27.71
C VAL A 263 25.41 -23.76 26.71
N PHE A 264 26.60 -24.13 27.19
CA PHE A 264 27.75 -24.45 26.34
C PHE A 264 27.42 -25.58 25.34
N MET A 265 26.84 -26.69 25.82
CA MET A 265 26.42 -27.80 24.96
C MET A 265 25.40 -27.38 23.88
N ASN A 266 24.55 -26.39 24.16
CA ASN A 266 23.57 -25.92 23.17
C ASN A 266 24.16 -24.94 22.15
N CYS A 267 25.19 -24.16 22.51
CA CYS A 267 25.68 -23.07 21.65
C CYS A 267 27.02 -23.35 20.96
N ALA A 268 27.85 -24.25 21.48
CA ALA A 268 29.26 -24.33 21.10
C ALA A 268 29.45 -24.58 19.59
N GLY A 269 28.68 -25.48 18.99
CA GLY A 269 28.77 -25.79 17.55
C GLY A 269 28.28 -24.67 16.61
N PHE A 270 27.60 -23.66 17.16
CA PHE A 270 27.05 -22.53 16.38
C PHE A 270 27.87 -21.25 16.54
N LEU A 271 28.79 -21.22 17.50
CA LEU A 271 29.73 -20.11 17.70
C LEU A 271 31.01 -20.40 16.91
N LYS A 272 31.22 -19.60 15.87
CA LYS A 272 32.40 -19.67 15.00
C LYS A 272 33.55 -18.89 15.62
N ILE A 273 34.75 -19.46 15.52
CA ILE A 273 36.01 -18.75 15.76
C ILE A 273 36.81 -18.84 14.47
N ASP A 274 37.17 -17.71 13.88
CA ASP A 274 38.06 -17.68 12.72
C ASP A 274 39.50 -18.01 13.14
N THR A 275 39.83 -19.32 13.13
CA THR A 275 41.14 -19.84 13.52
C THR A 275 42.27 -19.36 12.61
N ALA A 276 41.98 -19.04 11.34
CA ALA A 276 42.98 -18.52 10.41
C ALA A 276 43.44 -17.11 10.81
N SER A 277 42.50 -16.28 11.26
CA SER A 277 42.81 -14.92 11.75
C SER A 277 43.59 -14.89 13.07
N LEU A 278 43.62 -16.01 13.82
CA LEU A 278 44.28 -16.13 15.12
C LEU A 278 45.74 -16.61 15.01
N GLY A 279 46.08 -17.35 13.94
CA GLY A 279 47.36 -18.06 13.76
C GLY A 279 48.63 -17.23 13.99
N ASP A 280 48.61 -15.94 13.64
CA ASP A 280 49.77 -15.05 13.78
C ASP A 280 49.78 -14.24 15.09
N SER A 281 48.74 -14.36 15.92
CA SER A 281 48.43 -13.38 16.98
C SER A 281 48.55 -13.91 18.42
N THR A 282 48.73 -15.21 18.61
CA THR A 282 48.66 -15.85 19.95
C THR A 282 49.68 -16.99 20.10
N ASP A 283 50.34 -17.06 21.26
CA ASP A 283 51.22 -18.18 21.67
C ASP A 283 50.43 -19.44 22.13
N SER A 284 49.10 -19.40 22.04
CA SER A 284 48.17 -20.41 22.54
C SER A 284 47.91 -21.50 21.47
N TYR A 285 47.73 -22.76 21.88
CA TYR A 285 47.28 -23.82 20.96
C TYR A 285 45.92 -23.46 20.32
N ILE A 286 45.85 -23.48 18.99
CA ILE A 286 44.65 -23.18 18.22
C ILE A 286 43.98 -24.49 17.83
N GLU A 287 42.77 -24.71 18.34
CA GLU A 287 41.95 -25.86 17.95
C GLU A 287 41.30 -25.59 16.60
N VAL A 288 41.77 -26.24 15.54
CA VAL A 288 41.35 -25.97 14.16
C VAL A 288 39.85 -26.29 13.94
N LEU A 289 39.31 -27.22 14.73
CA LEU A 289 37.89 -27.59 14.72
C LEU A 289 36.98 -26.48 15.25
N ASP A 290 37.49 -25.52 16.04
CA ASP A 290 36.70 -24.35 16.49
C ASP A 290 36.30 -23.43 15.31
N GLY A 291 36.99 -23.58 14.17
CA GLY A 291 36.66 -22.97 12.89
C GLY A 291 35.68 -23.79 12.04
N SER A 292 35.00 -24.78 12.60
CA SER A 292 34.01 -25.66 11.91
C SER A 292 32.72 -25.83 12.72
N ARG A 293 31.67 -26.40 12.11
CA ARG A 293 30.42 -26.76 12.84
C ARG A 293 30.54 -28.01 13.72
N VAL A 294 31.68 -28.71 13.68
CA VAL A 294 31.91 -29.88 14.54
C VAL A 294 31.75 -29.45 16.00
N HIS A 295 30.96 -30.18 16.76
CA HIS A 295 30.70 -29.86 18.16
C HIS A 295 31.86 -30.38 19.04
N PRO A 296 32.28 -29.65 20.11
CA PRO A 296 33.38 -30.09 20.98
C PRO A 296 33.24 -31.49 21.58
N GLU A 297 32.02 -32.01 21.73
CA GLU A 297 31.80 -33.39 22.21
C GLU A 297 32.26 -34.47 21.21
N THR A 298 32.47 -34.09 19.95
CA THR A 298 32.81 -35.00 18.84
C THR A 298 34.22 -34.75 18.27
N TYR A 299 35.02 -33.88 18.89
CA TYR A 299 36.37 -33.56 18.41
C TYR A 299 37.28 -34.79 18.35
N GLU A 300 37.16 -35.70 19.32
CA GLU A 300 37.94 -36.95 19.31
C GLU A 300 37.55 -37.86 18.15
N TRP A 301 36.29 -37.85 17.69
CA TRP A 301 35.88 -38.61 16.52
C TRP A 301 36.41 -37.99 15.23
N ALA A 302 36.38 -36.65 15.11
CA ALA A 302 36.98 -35.96 13.97
C ALA A 302 38.50 -36.21 13.87
N ARG A 303 39.20 -36.18 15.01
CA ARG A 303 40.63 -36.56 15.11
C ARG A 303 40.87 -38.00 14.66
N LYS A 304 40.07 -38.94 15.15
CA LYS A 304 40.19 -40.35 14.76
C LYS A 304 39.92 -40.57 13.27
N MET A 305 38.88 -39.93 12.72
CA MET A 305 38.59 -39.97 11.29
C MET A 305 39.77 -39.48 10.45
N ALA A 306 40.46 -38.42 10.91
CA ALA A 306 41.63 -37.90 10.22
C ALA A 306 42.82 -38.88 10.26
N VAL A 307 43.11 -39.47 11.42
CA VAL A 307 44.17 -40.48 11.57
C VAL A 307 43.89 -41.72 10.71
N ASP A 308 42.67 -42.23 10.75
CA ASP A 308 42.27 -43.43 9.99
C ASP A 308 42.32 -43.17 8.47
N ALA A 309 41.90 -41.98 8.01
CA ALA A 309 41.96 -41.60 6.59
C ALA A 309 43.38 -41.39 6.06
N LEU A 310 44.36 -41.14 6.94
CA LEU A 310 45.78 -41.03 6.58
C LEU A 310 46.53 -42.36 6.68
N GLU A 311 45.86 -43.44 7.10
CA GLU A 311 46.44 -44.76 7.34
C GLU A 311 47.70 -44.71 8.23
N TYR A 312 47.74 -43.80 9.21
CA TYR A 312 48.86 -43.74 10.14
C TYR A 312 48.94 -45.03 10.97
N ASP A 313 50.15 -45.58 11.08
CA ASP A 313 50.38 -46.81 11.86
C ASP A 313 50.14 -46.52 13.36
N GLU A 314 49.20 -47.23 14.00
CA GLU A 314 48.86 -47.06 15.43
C GLU A 314 50.07 -47.21 16.37
N SER A 315 51.16 -47.80 15.88
CA SER A 315 52.41 -48.03 16.60
C SER A 315 53.46 -46.92 16.46
N ALA A 316 53.24 -45.93 15.58
CA ALA A 316 54.15 -44.81 15.38
C ALA A 316 53.94 -43.75 16.47
N GLU A 317 54.99 -43.41 17.22
CA GLU A 317 55.03 -42.25 18.13
C GLU A 317 54.74 -40.90 17.42
N ASP A 318 54.68 -40.90 16.08
CA ASP A 318 54.47 -39.74 15.20
C ASP A 318 53.00 -39.45 14.83
N ALA A 319 52.03 -40.28 15.24
CA ALA A 319 50.61 -40.06 14.94
C ALA A 319 49.98 -38.98 15.84
N ASN A 320 50.43 -37.73 15.71
CA ASN A 320 49.80 -36.58 16.38
C ASN A 320 48.41 -36.33 15.77
N PRO A 321 47.30 -36.53 16.51
CA PRO A 321 45.95 -36.37 15.97
C PRO A 321 45.64 -34.93 15.51
N ALA A 322 46.33 -33.93 16.06
CA ALA A 322 46.22 -32.55 15.61
C ALA A 322 46.90 -32.33 14.26
N GLY A 323 48.09 -32.92 14.05
CA GLY A 323 48.81 -32.86 12.78
C GLY A 323 48.06 -33.60 11.66
N ALA A 324 47.44 -34.75 11.99
CA ALA A 324 46.58 -35.47 11.06
C ALA A 324 45.38 -34.62 10.58
N LEU A 325 44.77 -33.84 11.48
CA LEU A 325 43.69 -32.92 11.10
C LEU A 325 44.19 -31.81 10.17
N GLU A 326 45.36 -31.22 10.44
CA GLU A 326 45.95 -30.21 9.56
C GLU A 326 46.23 -30.76 8.16
N GLU A 327 46.81 -31.97 8.04
CA GLU A 327 47.07 -32.61 6.74
C GLU A 327 45.76 -32.92 5.99
N ILE A 328 44.72 -33.37 6.69
CA ILE A 328 43.40 -33.62 6.10
C ILE A 328 42.73 -32.33 5.62
N LEU A 329 42.89 -31.22 6.33
CA LEU A 329 42.36 -29.93 5.91
C LEU A 329 43.07 -29.40 4.65
N GLU A 330 44.35 -29.74 4.45
CA GLU A 330 45.06 -29.45 3.20
C GLU A 330 44.64 -30.39 2.07
N ASN A 331 44.30 -31.65 2.38
CA ASN A 331 43.97 -32.69 1.40
C ASN A 331 42.67 -33.44 1.75
N PRO A 332 41.49 -32.79 1.63
CA PRO A 332 40.23 -33.35 2.09
C PRO A 332 39.73 -34.56 1.28
N GLU A 333 40.28 -34.77 0.08
CA GLU A 333 39.93 -35.90 -0.80
C GLU A 333 40.17 -37.26 -0.14
N ARG A 334 41.14 -37.37 0.77
CA ARG A 334 41.44 -38.63 1.50
C ARG A 334 40.29 -39.11 2.38
N LEU A 335 39.40 -38.21 2.80
CA LEU A 335 38.22 -38.59 3.60
C LEU A 335 37.13 -39.32 2.80
N LYS A 336 37.21 -39.34 1.47
CA LYS A 336 36.21 -40.01 0.62
C LYS A 336 36.32 -41.54 0.69
N ASP A 337 37.53 -42.03 0.95
CA ASP A 337 37.83 -43.47 0.99
C ASP A 337 37.45 -44.12 2.32
N LEU A 338 37.08 -43.31 3.33
CA LEU A 338 36.67 -43.77 4.64
C LEU A 338 35.23 -44.30 4.63
N ASP A 339 35.04 -45.56 5.04
CA ASP A 339 33.73 -46.17 5.24
C ASP A 339 33.10 -45.69 6.56
N LEU A 340 32.29 -44.63 6.46
CA LEU A 340 31.63 -44.01 7.60
C LEU A 340 30.51 -44.87 8.20
N ASP A 341 29.90 -45.76 7.40
CA ASP A 341 28.82 -46.62 7.86
C ASP A 341 29.40 -47.70 8.80
N ALA A 342 30.50 -48.33 8.38
CA ALA A 342 31.23 -49.27 9.24
C ALA A 342 31.77 -48.60 10.53
N PHE A 343 32.27 -47.37 10.43
CA PHE A 343 32.73 -46.61 11.60
C PHE A 343 31.57 -46.32 12.57
N ALA A 344 30.41 -45.92 12.05
CA ALA A 344 29.22 -45.64 12.85
C ALA A 344 28.69 -46.90 13.55
N GLU A 345 28.62 -48.03 12.85
CA GLU A 345 28.23 -49.32 13.43
C GLU A 345 29.14 -49.70 14.61
N GLU A 346 30.45 -49.47 14.51
CA GLU A 346 31.39 -49.76 15.59
C GLU A 346 31.19 -48.81 16.79
N LEU A 347 30.94 -47.52 16.56
CA LEU A 347 30.57 -46.59 17.64
C LEU A 347 29.27 -47.00 18.34
N GLU A 348 28.28 -47.49 17.59
CA GLU A 348 27.03 -47.99 18.15
C GLU A 348 27.27 -49.22 19.02
N ARG A 349 28.12 -50.17 18.57
CA ARG A 349 28.51 -51.36 19.35
C ARG A 349 29.24 -51.01 20.65
N GLN A 350 30.00 -49.94 20.67
CA GLN A 350 30.69 -49.43 21.87
C GLN A 350 29.75 -48.65 22.82
N GLY A 351 28.49 -48.43 22.43
CA GLY A 351 27.47 -47.81 23.26
C GLY A 351 27.36 -46.28 23.14
N TYR A 352 27.96 -45.68 22.11
CA TYR A 352 27.84 -44.23 21.84
C TYR A 352 26.56 -43.85 21.07
N GLY A 353 25.78 -44.84 20.67
CA GLY A 353 24.54 -44.70 19.90
C GLY A 353 24.79 -44.53 18.41
N ASP A 354 23.70 -44.37 17.65
CA ASP A 354 23.77 -44.12 16.20
C ASP A 354 24.35 -42.73 15.90
N LYS A 355 25.49 -42.69 15.20
CA LYS A 355 26.23 -41.49 14.83
C LYS A 355 26.48 -41.33 13.34
N HIS A 356 25.75 -42.06 12.48
CA HIS A 356 25.94 -42.00 11.03
C HIS A 356 25.93 -40.55 10.52
N ILE A 357 24.83 -39.83 10.75
CA ILE A 357 24.68 -38.43 10.29
C ILE A 357 25.79 -37.53 10.83
N THR A 358 26.16 -37.69 12.11
CA THR A 358 27.24 -36.90 12.73
C THR A 358 28.58 -37.10 12.04
N LEU A 359 28.94 -38.32 11.64
CA LEU A 359 30.19 -38.58 10.92
C LEU A 359 30.15 -38.01 9.49
N TYR A 360 29.00 -38.09 8.80
CA TYR A 360 28.83 -37.46 7.50
C TYR A 360 28.97 -35.93 7.58
N ASP A 361 28.41 -35.31 8.61
CA ASP A 361 28.53 -33.87 8.86
C ASP A 361 29.97 -33.48 9.21
N ILE A 362 30.67 -34.27 10.03
CA ILE A 362 32.09 -34.06 10.34
C ILE A 362 32.93 -34.13 9.05
N ARG A 363 32.71 -35.14 8.21
CA ARG A 363 33.42 -35.25 6.92
C ARG A 363 33.17 -34.02 6.04
N ALA A 364 31.92 -33.55 5.97
CA ALA A 364 31.57 -32.37 5.18
C ALA A 364 32.25 -31.10 5.71
N GLU A 365 32.31 -30.92 7.03
CA GLU A 365 32.97 -29.78 7.67
C GLU A 365 34.50 -29.83 7.55
N LEU A 366 35.12 -31.01 7.63
CA LEU A 366 36.55 -31.20 7.36
C LEU A 366 36.87 -30.95 5.88
N SER A 367 35.93 -31.20 4.97
CA SER A 367 36.11 -30.90 3.54
C SER A 367 36.01 -29.40 3.24
N CYS A 368 35.03 -28.72 3.84
CA CYS A 368 34.83 -27.28 3.65
C CYS A 368 34.19 -26.68 4.92
N ARG A 369 35.03 -26.08 5.77
CA ARG A 369 34.64 -25.55 7.07
C ARG A 369 33.63 -24.43 6.96
N TYR A 370 32.54 -24.51 7.72
CA TYR A 370 31.48 -23.49 7.76
C TYR A 370 30.96 -23.09 6.36
N LYS A 371 30.90 -24.03 5.41
CA LYS A 371 30.29 -23.79 4.09
C LYS A 371 28.92 -23.13 4.26
N ASP A 372 28.66 -22.07 3.51
CA ASP A 372 27.35 -21.42 3.52
C ASP A 372 26.32 -22.33 2.84
N LEU A 373 25.32 -22.76 3.60
CA LEU A 373 24.25 -23.67 3.13
C LEU A 373 23.02 -22.91 2.64
N ARG A 374 23.03 -21.57 2.73
CA ARG A 374 21.93 -20.74 2.23
C ARG A 374 21.85 -20.84 0.71
N THR A 375 20.65 -20.55 0.20
CA THR A 375 20.46 -20.40 -1.24
C THR A 375 21.34 -19.27 -1.77
N ALA A 376 22.06 -19.54 -2.87
CA ALA A 376 22.87 -18.53 -3.53
C ALA A 376 22.02 -17.33 -3.94
N TYR A 377 22.62 -16.13 -3.86
CA TYR A 377 21.95 -14.91 -4.27
C TYR A 377 21.57 -14.96 -5.76
N ARG A 378 20.37 -14.46 -6.07
CA ARG A 378 19.87 -14.31 -7.43
C ARG A 378 19.34 -12.90 -7.62
N SER A 379 19.72 -12.25 -8.72
CA SER A 379 19.17 -10.95 -9.11
C SER A 379 17.65 -11.03 -9.32
N PRO A 380 16.89 -9.98 -8.97
CA PRO A 380 15.44 -10.02 -9.03
C PRO A 380 14.95 -10.19 -10.47
N ASN A 381 13.92 -11.02 -10.64
CA ASN A 381 13.30 -11.23 -11.94
C ASN A 381 12.40 -10.02 -12.33
N THR A 382 11.93 -9.97 -13.59
CA THR A 382 11.13 -8.83 -14.07
C THR A 382 9.81 -8.64 -13.32
N GLU A 383 9.19 -9.72 -12.85
CA GLU A 383 7.96 -9.67 -12.05
C GLU A 383 8.23 -9.15 -10.63
N GLU A 384 9.30 -9.61 -9.99
CA GLU A 384 9.76 -9.11 -8.69
C GLU A 384 10.14 -7.62 -8.77
N ILE A 385 10.82 -7.20 -9.84
CA ILE A 385 11.11 -5.78 -10.10
C ILE A 385 9.80 -4.99 -10.26
N PHE A 386 8.82 -5.52 -10.99
CA PHE A 386 7.52 -4.88 -11.13
C PHE A 386 6.84 -4.71 -9.76
N ASN A 387 6.69 -5.79 -9.00
CA ASN A 387 6.06 -5.78 -7.69
C ASN A 387 6.79 -4.85 -6.71
N MET A 388 8.13 -4.87 -6.72
CA MET A 388 8.97 -4.01 -5.88
C MET A 388 8.78 -2.52 -6.18
N LEU A 389 8.67 -2.15 -7.46
CA LEU A 389 8.58 -0.75 -7.89
C LEU A 389 7.16 -0.19 -7.89
N THR A 390 6.15 -1.04 -8.08
CA THR A 390 4.73 -0.63 -8.00
C THR A 390 4.16 -0.79 -6.61
N LYS A 391 4.82 -1.56 -5.73
CA LYS A 391 4.33 -1.97 -4.40
C LYS A 391 2.98 -2.68 -4.48
N GLU A 392 2.81 -3.49 -5.53
CA GLU A 392 1.62 -4.29 -5.79
C GLU A 392 2.02 -5.76 -5.86
N THR A 393 1.08 -6.65 -5.51
CA THR A 393 1.25 -8.09 -5.66
C THR A 393 0.32 -8.62 -6.75
N PRO A 394 0.53 -9.85 -7.25
CA PRO A 394 -0.43 -10.49 -8.15
C PRO A 394 -1.85 -10.60 -7.58
N GLU A 395 -2.04 -10.51 -6.26
CA GLU A 395 -3.37 -10.50 -5.62
C GLU A 395 -3.99 -9.10 -5.59
N THR A 396 -3.17 -8.04 -5.48
CA THR A 396 -3.66 -6.66 -5.50
C THR A 396 -3.72 -6.08 -6.90
N PHE A 397 -2.97 -6.59 -7.88
CA PHE A 397 -2.96 -6.06 -9.24
C PHE A 397 -3.06 -7.20 -10.26
N TYR A 398 -4.29 -7.67 -10.49
CA TYR A 398 -4.60 -8.76 -11.40
C TYR A 398 -5.52 -8.35 -12.56
N ILE A 399 -5.48 -9.18 -13.61
CA ILE A 399 -6.36 -9.08 -14.76
C ILE A 399 -7.82 -9.23 -14.31
N GLY A 400 -8.65 -8.22 -14.58
CA GLY A 400 -10.05 -8.17 -14.16
C GLY A 400 -10.34 -7.29 -12.95
N LYS A 401 -9.30 -6.78 -12.27
CA LYS A 401 -9.49 -5.88 -11.13
C LYS A 401 -10.07 -4.53 -11.58
N LEU A 402 -11.05 -4.04 -10.82
CA LEU A 402 -11.58 -2.68 -10.96
C LEU A 402 -10.66 -1.68 -10.26
N ILE A 403 -10.19 -0.69 -11.01
CA ILE A 403 -9.25 0.34 -10.53
C ILE A 403 -9.70 1.73 -10.98
N ILE A 404 -9.16 2.75 -10.32
CA ILE A 404 -9.34 4.14 -10.71
C ILE A 404 -8.08 4.57 -11.44
N CYS A 405 -8.23 5.29 -12.55
CA CYS A 405 -7.11 5.82 -13.30
C CYS A 405 -7.36 7.29 -13.67
N ASN A 406 -6.27 8.05 -13.77
CA ASN A 406 -6.30 9.46 -14.16
C ASN A 406 -5.96 9.60 -15.63
N VAL A 407 -6.81 10.27 -16.40
CA VAL A 407 -6.56 10.51 -17.83
C VAL A 407 -5.42 11.51 -17.98
N THR A 408 -4.32 11.09 -18.62
CA THR A 408 -3.14 11.94 -18.84
C THR A 408 -3.12 12.58 -20.22
N GLY A 409 -3.69 11.92 -21.23
CA GLY A 409 -3.70 12.42 -22.60
C GLY A 409 -4.42 11.47 -23.55
N ILE A 410 -4.58 11.90 -24.79
CA ILE A 410 -5.17 11.08 -25.85
C ILE A 410 -4.04 10.67 -26.80
N ALA A 411 -3.98 9.39 -27.14
CA ALA A 411 -3.02 8.85 -28.08
C ALA A 411 -3.57 8.95 -29.49
N HIS A 412 -2.82 9.62 -30.37
CA HIS A 412 -3.15 9.71 -31.78
C HIS A 412 -2.12 8.93 -32.60
N ARG A 413 -2.57 8.24 -33.65
CA ARG A 413 -1.71 7.69 -34.70
C ARG A 413 -1.64 8.70 -35.83
N ARG A 414 -0.42 9.07 -36.21
CA ARG A 414 -0.22 9.65 -37.53
C ARG A 414 -0.27 8.52 -38.57
N PRO A 415 -1.08 8.64 -39.64
CA PRO A 415 -1.00 7.72 -40.77
C PRO A 415 0.39 7.82 -41.40
N GLN A 416 0.98 6.68 -41.77
CA GLN A 416 2.22 6.63 -42.57
C GLN A 416 1.87 6.08 -43.95
N GLY A 417 2.10 6.89 -45.01
CA GLY A 417 2.05 6.46 -46.42
C GLY A 417 0.66 6.38 -47.08
N GLU A 418 0.63 6.72 -48.38
CA GLU A 418 -0.39 6.57 -49.43
C GLU A 418 -1.84 6.20 -49.03
N SER A 419 -2.50 7.02 -48.21
CA SER A 419 -3.95 6.97 -48.01
C SER A 419 -4.55 8.34 -48.34
N TYR A 420 -4.37 8.79 -49.59
CA TYR A 420 -4.60 10.18 -50.00
C TYR A 420 -6.01 10.53 -50.50
N ASP A 421 -6.99 9.62 -50.55
CA ASP A 421 -8.19 9.84 -51.38
C ASP A 421 -9.55 9.89 -50.66
N GLN A 422 -9.64 10.19 -49.35
CA GLN A 422 -10.95 10.14 -48.65
C GLN A 422 -11.24 11.34 -47.74
N ALA A 423 -10.99 12.57 -48.18
CA ALA A 423 -11.57 13.74 -47.52
C ALA A 423 -13.07 13.79 -47.83
N ILE A 424 -13.91 13.79 -46.80
CA ILE A 424 -15.38 13.78 -46.93
C ILE A 424 -15.87 15.22 -46.83
N ARG A 425 -16.70 15.66 -47.77
CA ARG A 425 -17.38 16.95 -47.71
C ARG A 425 -18.73 16.77 -47.01
N ASN A 426 -19.04 17.63 -46.05
CA ASN A 426 -20.34 17.59 -45.38
C ASN A 426 -21.36 18.38 -46.21
N ASP A 427 -22.42 17.70 -46.67
CA ASP A 427 -23.43 18.28 -47.57
C ASP A 427 -24.26 19.39 -46.91
N GLU A 428 -24.35 19.41 -45.57
CA GLU A 428 -25.14 20.40 -44.82
C GLU A 428 -24.38 21.71 -44.54
N THR A 429 -23.06 21.65 -44.32
CA THR A 429 -22.24 22.82 -43.96
C THR A 429 -21.37 23.32 -45.12
N GLY A 430 -21.23 22.52 -46.18
CA GLY A 430 -20.38 22.83 -47.35
C GLY A 430 -18.87 22.76 -47.07
N LEU A 431 -18.48 22.53 -45.81
CA LEU A 431 -17.10 22.45 -45.32
C LEU A 431 -16.53 21.03 -45.49
N TRP A 432 -15.23 20.97 -45.70
CA TRP A 432 -14.44 19.74 -45.79
C TRP A 432 -14.05 19.23 -44.41
N GLN A 433 -14.14 17.91 -44.25
CA GLN A 433 -13.71 17.21 -43.05
C GLN A 433 -12.39 16.48 -43.29
N CYS A 434 -11.42 16.69 -42.40
CA CYS A 434 -10.19 15.92 -42.42
C CYS A 434 -10.45 14.45 -42.03
N PRO A 435 -10.02 13.45 -42.82
CA PRO A 435 -10.30 12.03 -42.53
C PRO A 435 -9.60 11.52 -41.26
N PHE A 436 -8.53 12.19 -40.81
CA PHE A 436 -7.71 11.73 -39.70
C PHE A 436 -8.08 12.37 -38.36
N CYS A 437 -8.12 13.70 -38.28
CA CYS A 437 -8.52 14.42 -37.06
C CYS A 437 -10.03 14.71 -36.99
N GLN A 438 -10.79 14.45 -38.07
CA GLN A 438 -12.23 14.69 -38.17
C GLN A 438 -12.66 16.16 -37.98
N GLN A 439 -11.74 17.12 -37.96
CA GLN A 439 -12.06 18.55 -37.95
C GLN A 439 -12.78 18.92 -39.26
N ASP A 440 -13.89 19.64 -39.13
CA ASP A 440 -14.88 19.96 -40.17
C ASP A 440 -14.94 21.48 -40.47
N ASN A 441 -13.85 22.20 -40.21
CA ASN A 441 -13.77 23.65 -40.32
C ASN A 441 -13.07 24.14 -41.61
N PHE A 442 -12.80 23.27 -42.57
CA PHE A 442 -12.01 23.61 -43.76
C PHE A 442 -12.90 24.05 -44.92
N PRO A 443 -12.78 25.28 -45.45
CA PRO A 443 -13.55 25.75 -46.61
C PRO A 443 -13.15 25.04 -47.91
N GLU A 444 -11.87 24.70 -48.08
CA GLU A 444 -11.32 24.08 -49.29
C GLU A 444 -10.53 22.80 -48.99
N LEU A 445 -10.53 21.86 -49.95
CA LEU A 445 -9.76 20.61 -49.86
C LEU A 445 -8.26 20.86 -49.68
N SER A 446 -7.72 21.91 -50.32
CA SER A 446 -6.31 22.31 -50.21
C SER A 446 -5.90 22.68 -48.78
N GLU A 447 -6.81 23.26 -47.99
CA GLU A 447 -6.54 23.62 -46.60
C GLU A 447 -6.49 22.40 -45.68
N VAL A 448 -7.25 21.35 -45.99
CA VAL A 448 -7.19 20.06 -45.29
C VAL A 448 -5.80 19.44 -45.41
N TRP A 449 -5.22 19.48 -46.62
CA TRP A 449 -3.87 18.95 -46.89
C TRP A 449 -2.77 19.83 -46.29
N ASN A 450 -2.91 21.16 -46.34
CA ASN A 450 -2.00 22.06 -45.63
C ASN A 450 -2.02 21.83 -44.11
N HIS A 451 -3.17 21.53 -43.51
CA HIS A 451 -3.27 21.18 -42.09
C HIS A 451 -2.55 19.86 -41.76
N PHE A 452 -2.57 18.89 -42.67
CA PHE A 452 -1.85 17.64 -42.54
C PHE A 452 -0.34 17.81 -42.72
N ASP A 453 0.10 18.44 -43.81
CA ASP A 453 1.50 18.61 -44.19
C ASP A 453 2.25 19.58 -43.27
N SER A 454 1.57 20.58 -42.71
CA SER A 454 2.13 21.47 -41.69
C SER A 454 2.36 20.79 -40.33
N GLY A 455 1.93 19.53 -40.17
CA GLY A 455 2.04 18.80 -38.90
C GLY A 455 1.06 19.27 -37.82
N SER A 456 0.10 20.14 -38.18
CA SER A 456 -0.96 20.66 -37.31
C SER A 456 -2.04 19.62 -37.01
N CYS A 457 -2.12 18.55 -37.81
CA CYS A 457 -3.04 17.44 -37.61
C CYS A 457 -2.56 16.50 -36.48
N PRO A 458 -3.37 16.30 -35.41
CA PRO A 458 -3.03 15.35 -34.36
C PRO A 458 -3.06 13.89 -34.86
N GLY A 459 -3.83 13.58 -35.92
CA GLY A 459 -4.04 12.23 -36.44
C GLY A 459 -5.23 11.51 -35.78
N GLN A 460 -5.44 10.24 -36.15
CA GLN A 460 -6.59 9.44 -35.68
C GLN A 460 -6.40 9.02 -34.23
N ALA A 461 -7.41 9.28 -33.38
CA ALA A 461 -7.37 8.89 -31.98
C ALA A 461 -7.49 7.36 -31.81
N ILE A 462 -6.41 6.72 -31.33
CA ILE A 462 -6.33 5.26 -31.10
C ILE A 462 -6.90 4.89 -29.73
N GLY A 463 -6.74 5.78 -28.76
CA GLY A 463 -7.14 5.51 -27.38
C GLY A 463 -6.71 6.62 -26.42
N VAL A 464 -6.94 6.37 -25.15
CA VAL A 464 -6.72 7.30 -24.05
C VAL A 464 -5.56 6.77 -23.21
N LYS A 465 -4.56 7.60 -22.96
CA LYS A 465 -3.45 7.32 -22.04
C LYS A 465 -3.87 7.70 -20.64
N THR A 466 -3.79 6.77 -19.72
CA THR A 466 -4.09 6.98 -18.31
C THR A 466 -2.87 6.69 -17.45
N ARG A 467 -2.90 7.16 -16.21
CA ARG A 467 -1.90 6.85 -15.20
C ARG A 467 -2.63 6.33 -13.96
N LEU A 468 -2.09 5.26 -13.42
CA LEU A 468 -2.52 4.65 -12.18
C LEU A 468 -1.76 5.26 -11.01
N ASP A 469 -2.32 5.15 -9.81
CA ASP A 469 -1.73 5.73 -8.60
C ASP A 469 -0.40 5.06 -8.23
N ASN A 470 -0.25 3.78 -8.57
CA ASN A 470 0.98 2.99 -8.41
C ASN A 470 2.07 3.30 -9.48
N GLY A 471 1.89 4.33 -10.30
CA GLY A 471 2.89 4.76 -11.30
C GLY A 471 2.89 3.96 -12.62
N VAL A 472 2.04 2.94 -12.74
CA VAL A 472 1.85 2.16 -13.98
C VAL A 472 1.10 3.01 -15.02
N THR A 473 1.53 2.91 -16.29
CA THR A 473 0.85 3.59 -17.40
C THR A 473 -0.30 2.75 -17.94
N GLY A 474 -1.50 3.31 -17.93
CA GLY A 474 -2.68 2.66 -18.49
C GLY A 474 -2.95 3.10 -19.94
N PHE A 475 -3.48 2.19 -20.75
CA PHE A 475 -3.93 2.49 -22.10
C PHE A 475 -5.35 1.97 -22.30
N ILE A 476 -6.28 2.84 -22.67
CA ILE A 476 -7.67 2.49 -22.99
C ILE A 476 -7.87 2.67 -24.50
N PRO A 477 -7.94 1.59 -25.29
CA PRO A 477 -8.26 1.69 -26.71
C PRO A 477 -9.62 2.37 -26.94
N THR A 478 -9.79 3.14 -28.02
CA THR A 478 -11.05 3.85 -28.34
C THR A 478 -12.27 2.91 -28.37
N LYS A 479 -12.04 1.65 -28.77
CA LYS A 479 -13.05 0.58 -28.77
C LYS A 479 -13.59 0.25 -27.37
N PHE A 480 -12.77 0.40 -26.33
CA PHE A 480 -13.09 0.03 -24.95
C PHE A 480 -13.46 1.23 -24.06
N LEU A 481 -13.71 2.40 -24.67
CA LEU A 481 -14.09 3.60 -23.93
C LEU A 481 -15.58 3.62 -23.55
N SER A 482 -16.45 3.06 -24.39
CA SER A 482 -17.89 3.00 -24.17
C SER A 482 -18.48 1.83 -24.96
N ASP A 483 -19.67 1.39 -24.55
CA ASP A 483 -20.46 0.39 -25.28
C ASP A 483 -20.98 0.96 -26.62
N LYS A 484 -21.14 2.28 -26.70
CA LYS A 484 -21.47 2.98 -27.94
C LYS A 484 -20.20 3.30 -28.72
N VAL A 485 -20.28 3.27 -30.06
CA VAL A 485 -19.17 3.65 -30.93
C VAL A 485 -18.81 5.11 -30.69
N VAL A 486 -17.61 5.35 -30.14
CA VAL A 486 -17.07 6.69 -29.92
C VAL A 486 -16.12 7.04 -31.07
N LYS A 487 -16.45 8.08 -31.84
CA LYS A 487 -15.58 8.59 -32.91
C LYS A 487 -14.50 9.53 -32.36
N ARG A 488 -14.87 10.40 -31.41
CA ARG A 488 -13.97 11.36 -30.74
C ARG A 488 -13.90 11.07 -29.24
N PRO A 489 -12.77 10.58 -28.70
CA PRO A 489 -12.63 10.30 -27.27
C PRO A 489 -12.81 11.55 -26.38
N GLU A 490 -12.51 12.74 -26.91
CA GLU A 490 -12.61 14.04 -26.23
C GLU A 490 -14.02 14.39 -25.73
N GLU A 491 -15.06 13.86 -26.39
CA GLU A 491 -16.45 14.06 -25.98
C GLU A 491 -16.79 13.35 -24.67
N ARG A 492 -16.01 12.32 -24.31
CA ARG A 492 -16.27 11.45 -23.17
C ARG A 492 -15.27 11.64 -22.05
N VAL A 493 -14.00 11.86 -22.38
CA VAL A 493 -12.94 12.00 -21.40
C VAL A 493 -12.17 13.30 -21.59
N LYS A 494 -11.82 13.92 -20.47
CA LYS A 494 -10.96 15.10 -20.43
C LYS A 494 -9.66 14.77 -19.70
N VAL A 495 -8.58 15.44 -20.08
CA VAL A 495 -7.30 15.32 -19.37
C VAL A 495 -7.48 15.78 -17.92
N GLY A 496 -6.99 14.97 -16.98
CA GLY A 496 -7.17 15.17 -15.53
C GLY A 496 -8.42 14.53 -14.94
N MET A 497 -9.31 13.95 -15.76
CA MET A 497 -10.50 13.25 -15.26
C MET A 497 -10.13 11.88 -14.67
N THR A 498 -10.71 11.55 -13.51
CA THR A 498 -10.66 10.22 -12.91
C THR A 498 -11.68 9.31 -13.58
N VAL A 499 -11.27 8.09 -13.94
CA VAL A 499 -12.11 7.13 -14.65
C VAL A 499 -11.98 5.74 -14.02
N HIS A 500 -13.11 5.11 -13.73
CA HIS A 500 -13.16 3.71 -13.33
C HIS A 500 -12.88 2.82 -14.53
N CYS A 501 -11.88 1.96 -14.40
CA CYS A 501 -11.48 1.03 -15.45
C CYS A 501 -11.27 -0.36 -14.87
N ARG A 502 -11.35 -1.37 -15.73
CA ARG A 502 -10.97 -2.74 -15.41
C ARG A 502 -9.71 -3.13 -16.17
N ILE A 503 -8.80 -3.85 -15.51
CA ILE A 503 -7.57 -4.34 -16.15
C ILE A 503 -7.90 -5.49 -17.11
N MET A 504 -7.46 -5.39 -18.35
CA MET A 504 -7.62 -6.45 -19.36
C MET A 504 -6.35 -7.27 -19.53
N LYS A 505 -5.21 -6.59 -19.55
CA LYS A 505 -3.89 -7.18 -19.76
C LYS A 505 -2.84 -6.35 -19.04
N ILE A 506 -1.85 -7.02 -18.47
CA ILE A 506 -0.71 -6.40 -17.80
C ILE A 506 0.55 -6.76 -18.60
N ASP A 507 1.33 -5.76 -18.99
CA ASP A 507 2.64 -5.89 -19.61
C ASP A 507 3.69 -5.43 -18.58
N ILE A 508 4.30 -6.43 -17.94
CA ILE A 508 5.23 -6.29 -16.81
C ILE A 508 6.52 -5.63 -17.27
N GLU A 509 7.03 -5.97 -18.46
CA GLU A 509 8.28 -5.42 -19.01
C GLU A 509 8.18 -3.91 -19.25
N LYS A 510 7.02 -3.44 -19.74
CA LYS A 510 6.81 -2.03 -20.08
C LYS A 510 6.17 -1.20 -18.98
N PHE A 511 5.83 -1.81 -17.83
CA PHE A 511 5.09 -1.17 -16.76
C PHE A 511 3.79 -0.52 -17.30
N SER A 512 3.06 -1.28 -18.12
CA SER A 512 1.85 -0.82 -18.76
C SER A 512 0.69 -1.80 -18.64
N ALA A 513 -0.53 -1.28 -18.53
CA ALA A 513 -1.73 -2.09 -18.48
C ALA A 513 -2.74 -1.62 -19.53
N ASP A 514 -3.33 -2.56 -20.26
CA ASP A 514 -4.47 -2.30 -21.12
C ASP A 514 -5.74 -2.33 -20.28
N LEU A 515 -6.56 -1.30 -20.43
CA LEU A 515 -7.71 -1.02 -19.57
C LEU A 515 -9.00 -0.91 -20.40
N THR A 516 -10.12 -1.30 -19.80
CA THR A 516 -11.47 -1.06 -20.35
C THR A 516 -12.29 -0.15 -19.43
N CYS A 517 -13.05 0.76 -20.04
CA CYS A 517 -13.99 1.67 -19.38
C CYS A 517 -15.44 1.42 -19.85
N ARG A 518 -15.69 0.32 -20.57
CA ARG A 518 -17.04 -0.04 -21.01
C ARG A 518 -17.95 -0.30 -19.83
N THR A 519 -19.20 0.19 -19.91
CA THR A 519 -20.16 -0.01 -18.82
C THR A 519 -20.51 -1.50 -18.67
N SER A 520 -20.51 -2.28 -19.77
CA SER A 520 -20.64 -3.74 -19.72
C SER A 520 -19.56 -4.41 -18.87
N ASP A 521 -18.31 -4.01 -19.07
CA ASP A 521 -17.14 -4.66 -18.49
C ASP A 521 -16.94 -4.23 -17.02
N LEU A 522 -17.26 -2.97 -16.71
CA LEU A 522 -17.25 -2.46 -15.33
C LEU A 522 -18.27 -3.19 -14.45
N MET A 523 -19.47 -3.43 -14.98
CA MET A 523 -20.52 -4.19 -14.31
C MET A 523 -20.29 -5.71 -14.34
N ASP A 524 -19.31 -6.17 -15.10
CA ASP A 524 -19.04 -7.59 -15.35
C ASP A 524 -20.27 -8.39 -15.78
N ARG A 525 -21.05 -7.86 -16.74
CA ARG A 525 -22.31 -8.51 -17.15
C ARG A 525 -22.10 -9.93 -17.70
N ASN A 526 -20.91 -10.21 -18.22
CA ASN A 526 -20.56 -11.51 -18.79
C ASN A 526 -19.94 -12.47 -17.76
N ASN A 527 -19.74 -12.04 -16.49
CA ASN A 527 -19.02 -12.78 -15.45
C ASN A 527 -17.66 -13.31 -15.92
N GLU A 528 -16.93 -12.50 -16.70
CA GLU A 528 -15.64 -12.89 -17.26
C GLU A 528 -14.49 -12.74 -16.24
N TRP A 529 -14.66 -11.87 -15.24
CA TRP A 529 -13.56 -11.49 -14.34
C TRP A 529 -13.84 -11.71 -12.85
N LYS A 530 -15.10 -11.92 -12.46
CA LYS A 530 -15.41 -12.34 -11.09
C LYS A 530 -14.71 -13.65 -10.80
N LEU A 531 -14.10 -13.73 -9.63
CA LEU A 531 -13.54 -14.98 -9.13
C LEU A 531 -14.64 -16.06 -9.12
N PRO A 532 -14.31 -17.30 -9.50
CA PRO A 532 -15.25 -18.40 -9.40
C PRO A 532 -15.75 -18.51 -7.96
N LYS A 533 -17.07 -18.60 -7.80
CA LYS A 533 -17.67 -18.84 -6.49
C LYS A 533 -17.36 -20.27 -6.07
N ASP A 534 -16.97 -20.42 -4.81
CA ASP A 534 -16.73 -21.73 -4.20
C ASP A 534 -18.04 -22.55 -4.14
N THR A 535 -17.90 -23.87 -4.09
CA THR A 535 -18.92 -24.86 -3.77
C THR A 535 -19.74 -24.55 -2.51
N TYR A 536 -19.14 -23.94 -1.49
CA TYR A 536 -19.82 -23.54 -0.26
C TYR A 536 -20.48 -22.15 -0.33
N TYR A 537 -20.44 -21.49 -1.50
CA TYR A 537 -21.05 -20.18 -1.66
C TYR A 537 -22.58 -20.27 -1.62
N ASP A 538 -23.21 -19.49 -0.75
CA ASP A 538 -24.66 -19.47 -0.59
C ASP A 538 -25.32 -18.58 -1.66
N PHE A 539 -25.70 -19.20 -2.78
CA PHE A 539 -26.39 -18.54 -3.88
C PHE A 539 -27.80 -18.05 -3.50
N ASP A 540 -28.46 -18.72 -2.54
CA ASP A 540 -29.81 -18.36 -2.11
C ASP A 540 -29.79 -17.08 -1.27
N ALA A 541 -28.81 -16.96 -0.38
CA ALA A 541 -28.58 -15.74 0.40
C ALA A 541 -28.26 -14.53 -0.49
N GLU A 542 -27.35 -14.67 -1.47
CA GLU A 542 -27.02 -13.59 -2.42
C GLU A 542 -28.25 -13.15 -3.23
N ALA A 543 -29.07 -14.10 -3.70
CA ALA A 543 -30.29 -13.80 -4.43
C ALA A 543 -31.31 -13.05 -3.55
N ALA A 544 -31.43 -13.42 -2.28
CA ALA A 544 -32.29 -12.73 -1.32
C ALA A 544 -31.82 -11.29 -1.08
N ASP A 545 -30.52 -11.07 -0.89
CA ASP A 545 -29.93 -9.74 -0.69
C ASP A 545 -30.11 -8.85 -1.93
N HIS A 546 -29.86 -9.38 -3.13
CA HIS A 546 -30.12 -8.67 -4.38
C HIS A 546 -31.58 -8.23 -4.51
N LYS A 547 -32.52 -9.11 -4.17
CA LYS A 547 -33.95 -8.79 -4.21
C LYS A 547 -34.32 -7.69 -3.20
N GLN A 548 -33.76 -7.73 -1.99
CA GLN A 548 -33.97 -6.68 -0.99
C GLN A 548 -33.41 -5.32 -1.46
N GLU A 549 -32.23 -5.31 -2.06
CA GLU A 549 -31.60 -4.10 -2.57
C GLU A 549 -32.39 -3.50 -3.75
N GLU A 550 -32.87 -4.33 -4.67
CA GLU A 550 -33.76 -3.92 -5.76
C GLU A 550 -35.08 -3.34 -5.23
N ASP A 551 -35.70 -3.99 -4.23
CA ASP A 551 -36.92 -3.50 -3.60
C ASP A 551 -36.70 -2.17 -2.87
N MET A 552 -35.53 -1.98 -2.23
CA MET A 552 -35.15 -0.69 -1.64
C MET A 552 -34.94 0.40 -2.69
N LYS A 553 -34.23 0.10 -3.79
CA LYS A 553 -34.03 1.05 -4.90
C LYS A 553 -35.37 1.44 -5.54
N ARG A 554 -36.28 0.48 -5.75
CA ARG A 554 -37.65 0.74 -6.23
C ARG A 554 -38.44 1.63 -5.27
N LYS A 555 -38.31 1.43 -3.96
CA LYS A 555 -38.94 2.28 -2.94
C LYS A 555 -38.38 3.70 -2.95
N GLN A 556 -37.06 3.88 -3.13
CA GLN A 556 -36.43 5.20 -3.20
C GLN A 556 -36.75 5.97 -4.49
N GLN A 557 -36.90 5.28 -5.63
CA GLN A 557 -37.23 5.90 -6.92
C GLN A 557 -38.70 6.31 -7.07
N ARG A 558 -39.60 5.87 -6.17
CA ARG A 558 -40.96 6.41 -6.11
C ARG A 558 -40.92 7.82 -5.55
N THR A 559 -40.72 8.81 -6.41
CA THR A 559 -41.00 10.22 -6.09
C THR A 559 -42.42 10.32 -5.57
N THR A 560 -42.58 10.78 -4.33
CA THR A 560 -43.85 10.71 -3.56
C THR A 560 -44.97 11.59 -4.13
N TYR A 561 -44.67 12.44 -5.12
CA TYR A 561 -45.63 13.29 -5.82
C TYR A 561 -45.14 13.63 -7.24
N ILE A 562 -46.07 13.98 -8.13
CA ILE A 562 -45.81 14.39 -9.52
C ILE A 562 -45.55 15.90 -9.55
N LYS A 563 -44.46 16.35 -10.20
CA LYS A 563 -44.20 17.79 -10.41
C LYS A 563 -45.23 18.38 -11.37
N ARG A 564 -45.82 19.53 -11.02
CA ARG A 564 -46.88 20.20 -11.80
C ARG A 564 -46.37 21.49 -12.44
N VAL A 565 -47.01 21.89 -13.54
CA VAL A 565 -46.70 23.14 -14.26
C VAL A 565 -47.88 24.09 -14.05
N ILE A 566 -47.98 24.66 -12.84
CA ILE A 566 -49.03 25.62 -12.47
C ILE A 566 -48.37 26.97 -12.24
N ALA A 567 -48.83 27.99 -12.96
CA ALA A 567 -48.31 29.36 -12.84
C ALA A 567 -49.09 30.12 -11.77
N HIS A 568 -48.63 30.06 -10.52
CA HIS A 568 -49.22 30.80 -9.40
C HIS A 568 -48.13 31.19 -8.39
N PRO A 569 -48.11 32.43 -7.86
CA PRO A 569 -47.06 32.92 -6.96
C PRO A 569 -46.83 32.04 -5.71
N SER A 570 -47.91 31.52 -5.14
CA SER A 570 -47.87 30.65 -3.95
C SER A 570 -47.70 29.16 -4.26
N PHE A 571 -47.58 28.75 -5.53
CA PHE A 571 -47.48 27.34 -5.90
C PHE A 571 -46.03 26.86 -6.00
N HIS A 572 -45.70 25.79 -5.26
CA HIS A 572 -44.36 25.21 -5.24
C HIS A 572 -44.38 23.68 -5.35
N ASN A 573 -43.52 23.13 -6.21
CA ASN A 573 -43.29 21.69 -6.33
C ASN A 573 -42.33 21.20 -5.23
N ILE A 574 -42.83 21.15 -4.00
CA ILE A 574 -42.07 20.77 -2.81
C ILE A 574 -42.81 19.72 -1.97
N ASN A 575 -42.05 18.95 -1.18
CA ASN A 575 -42.63 17.95 -0.28
C ASN A 575 -43.14 18.57 1.04
N PHE A 576 -43.86 17.80 1.85
CA PHE A 576 -44.41 18.23 3.14
C PHE A 576 -43.36 18.90 4.06
N LYS A 577 -42.20 18.27 4.25
CA LYS A 577 -41.13 18.76 5.14
C LYS A 577 -40.47 20.04 4.62
N GLN A 578 -40.32 20.17 3.30
CA GLN A 578 -39.80 21.38 2.67
C GLN A 578 -40.80 22.53 2.81
N ALA A 579 -42.11 22.24 2.70
CA ALA A 579 -43.15 23.24 2.89
C ALA A 579 -43.20 23.78 4.33
N GLU A 580 -43.07 22.92 5.35
CA GLU A 580 -42.99 23.37 6.75
C GLU A 580 -41.77 24.29 6.98
N LYS A 581 -40.60 23.92 6.47
CA LYS A 581 -39.38 24.76 6.59
C LYS A 581 -39.50 26.12 5.90
N MET A 582 -40.16 26.19 4.73
CA MET A 582 -40.42 27.48 4.09
C MET A 582 -41.44 28.30 4.90
N MET A 583 -42.44 27.65 5.49
CA MET A 583 -43.46 28.30 6.30
C MET A 583 -42.94 28.84 7.64
N GLU A 584 -41.83 28.31 8.16
CA GLU A 584 -41.14 28.88 9.33
C GLU A 584 -40.73 30.34 9.10
N THR A 585 -40.24 30.66 7.90
CA THR A 585 -39.77 32.01 7.52
C THR A 585 -40.87 32.98 7.10
N MET A 586 -42.10 32.50 6.91
CA MET A 586 -43.24 33.27 6.42
C MET A 586 -44.07 33.88 7.57
N ASP A 587 -44.87 34.89 7.27
CA ASP A 587 -45.71 35.59 8.25
C ASP A 587 -47.06 34.87 8.48
N GLN A 588 -47.78 35.26 9.54
CA GLN A 588 -49.08 34.68 9.87
C GLN A 588 -50.11 35.01 8.77
N GLY A 589 -50.75 33.96 8.24
CA GLY A 589 -51.70 34.06 7.13
C GLY A 589 -51.09 33.85 5.74
N ASP A 590 -49.77 33.70 5.62
CA ASP A 590 -49.12 33.34 4.37
C ASP A 590 -49.47 31.92 3.94
N VAL A 591 -49.45 31.68 2.62
CA VAL A 591 -49.95 30.46 1.99
C VAL A 591 -48.92 29.85 1.04
N ILE A 592 -48.76 28.53 1.15
CA ILE A 592 -48.02 27.68 0.22
C ILE A 592 -48.96 26.62 -0.33
N ILE A 593 -49.11 26.58 -1.66
CA ILE A 593 -49.87 25.56 -2.38
C ILE A 593 -48.87 24.58 -2.97
N ARG A 594 -49.09 23.28 -2.78
CA ARG A 594 -48.21 22.23 -3.29
C ARG A 594 -48.99 21.01 -3.79
N PRO A 595 -48.39 20.17 -4.65
CA PRO A 595 -48.97 18.87 -4.98
C PRO A 595 -49.23 18.03 -3.71
N SER A 596 -50.38 17.35 -3.67
CA SER A 596 -50.70 16.43 -2.59
C SER A 596 -50.07 15.06 -2.84
N SER A 597 -49.67 14.38 -1.76
CA SER A 597 -49.24 12.98 -1.80
C SER A 597 -50.42 12.01 -1.89
N LYS A 598 -51.66 12.50 -1.72
CA LYS A 598 -52.88 11.68 -1.75
C LYS A 598 -53.29 11.24 -3.15
N GLY A 599 -52.80 11.90 -4.20
CA GLY A 599 -53.07 11.52 -5.57
C GLY A 599 -52.93 12.68 -6.54
N GLU A 600 -53.08 12.38 -7.82
CA GLU A 600 -52.90 13.34 -8.90
C GLU A 600 -54.01 14.38 -9.05
N ASN A 601 -55.14 14.18 -8.36
CA ASN A 601 -56.31 15.07 -8.35
C ASN A 601 -56.45 15.84 -7.03
N HIS A 602 -55.35 15.98 -6.28
CA HIS A 602 -55.35 16.66 -5.00
C HIS A 602 -54.20 17.67 -4.91
N LEU A 603 -54.51 18.85 -4.37
CA LEU A 603 -53.53 19.85 -3.93
C LEU A 603 -53.58 19.95 -2.41
N THR A 604 -52.49 20.40 -1.81
CA THR A 604 -52.48 20.77 -0.40
C THR A 604 -52.18 22.26 -0.28
N VAL A 605 -53.12 23.00 0.30
CA VAL A 605 -52.98 24.40 0.67
C VAL A 605 -52.51 24.44 2.12
N THR A 606 -51.28 24.86 2.33
CA THR A 606 -50.68 25.01 3.67
C THR A 606 -50.65 26.48 4.03
N TRP A 607 -51.20 26.86 5.18
CA TRP A 607 -51.15 28.24 5.66
C TRP A 607 -50.76 28.33 7.13
N LYS A 608 -50.13 29.46 7.53
CA LYS A 608 -49.60 29.66 8.89
C LYS A 608 -50.67 30.20 9.84
N VAL A 609 -51.10 29.37 10.79
CA VAL A 609 -52.09 29.74 11.82
C VAL A 609 -51.43 30.56 12.92
N SER A 610 -50.33 30.05 13.47
CA SER A 610 -49.53 30.66 14.54
C SER A 610 -48.07 30.18 14.40
N ASP A 611 -47.17 30.67 15.24
CA ASP A 611 -45.77 30.26 15.21
C ASP A 611 -45.61 28.75 15.47
N GLY A 612 -44.97 28.04 14.53
CA GLY A 612 -44.84 26.57 14.57
C GLY A 612 -46.14 25.77 14.45
N ILE A 613 -47.26 26.40 14.03
CA ILE A 613 -48.57 25.75 13.84
C ILE A 613 -49.09 26.05 12.43
N TYR A 614 -49.11 25.03 11.57
CA TYR A 614 -49.49 25.14 10.16
C TYR A 614 -50.71 24.27 9.85
N GLN A 615 -51.71 24.83 9.17
CA GLN A 615 -52.87 24.06 8.74
C GLN A 615 -52.69 23.63 7.29
N HIS A 616 -52.83 22.31 7.06
CA HIS A 616 -52.75 21.70 5.74
C HIS A 616 -54.14 21.30 5.26
N VAL A 617 -54.71 22.10 4.37
CA VAL A 617 -56.03 21.90 3.78
C VAL A 617 -55.87 21.09 2.49
N ASP A 618 -56.64 20.01 2.38
CA ASP A 618 -56.67 19.16 1.19
C ASP A 618 -57.72 19.69 0.21
N VAL A 619 -57.29 20.00 -1.01
CA VAL A 619 -58.13 20.53 -2.09
C VAL A 619 -58.29 19.42 -3.12
N ARG A 620 -59.54 19.04 -3.41
CA ARG A 620 -59.86 18.07 -4.47
C ARG A 620 -60.10 18.80 -5.76
N GLU A 621 -59.54 18.30 -6.84
CA GLU A 621 -59.64 18.90 -8.16
C GLU A 621 -60.44 18.00 -9.10
N GLU A 622 -61.41 18.56 -9.82
CA GLU A 622 -62.20 17.86 -10.84
C GLU A 622 -62.09 18.55 -12.20
N GLY A 623 -62.43 17.83 -13.27
CA GLY A 623 -62.41 18.36 -14.64
C GLY A 623 -61.02 18.69 -15.20
N LYS A 624 -60.02 17.81 -15.02
CA LYS A 624 -58.66 18.02 -15.54
C LYS A 624 -58.52 17.61 -17.02
N GLU A 625 -57.86 18.46 -17.80
CA GLU A 625 -57.44 18.12 -19.17
C GLU A 625 -56.23 17.16 -19.19
N ASN A 626 -55.26 17.36 -18.28
CA ASN A 626 -54.04 16.57 -18.17
C ASN A 626 -53.55 16.48 -16.71
N ALA A 627 -52.85 15.41 -16.35
CA ALA A 627 -52.29 15.17 -15.02
C ALA A 627 -51.16 16.14 -14.59
N PHE A 628 -50.91 17.23 -15.33
CA PHE A 628 -49.95 18.28 -14.98
C PHE A 628 -50.60 19.65 -14.76
N SER A 629 -51.83 19.81 -15.24
CA SER A 629 -52.62 21.04 -15.18
C SER A 629 -53.47 21.09 -13.91
N LEU A 630 -53.92 22.30 -13.57
CA LEU A 630 -54.94 22.56 -12.55
C LEU A 630 -56.31 22.07 -13.05
N GLY A 631 -57.15 21.54 -12.14
CA GLY A 631 -58.55 21.20 -12.46
C GLY A 631 -59.41 22.42 -12.76
N ALA A 632 -60.52 22.20 -13.49
CA ALA A 632 -61.49 23.24 -13.82
C ALA A 632 -62.34 23.65 -12.61
N THR A 633 -62.52 22.74 -11.64
CA THR A 633 -63.24 23.01 -10.39
C THR A 633 -62.46 22.49 -9.19
N LEU A 634 -62.41 23.29 -8.12
CA LEU A 634 -61.65 23.01 -6.91
C LEU A 634 -62.61 22.90 -5.73
N TRP A 635 -62.49 21.83 -4.96
CA TRP A 635 -63.38 21.52 -3.84
C TRP A 635 -62.63 21.51 -2.51
N ILE A 636 -63.13 22.28 -1.55
CA ILE A 636 -62.72 22.18 -0.14
C ILE A 636 -63.95 21.81 0.68
N ASN A 637 -63.91 20.63 1.30
CA ASN A 637 -65.06 20.04 2.02
C ASN A 637 -66.31 19.89 1.13
N SER A 638 -67.23 20.87 1.18
CA SER A 638 -68.49 20.91 0.40
C SER A 638 -68.66 22.21 -0.40
N GLU A 639 -67.62 23.04 -0.43
CA GLU A 639 -67.60 24.34 -1.11
C GLU A 639 -66.78 24.23 -2.40
N GLU A 640 -67.29 24.86 -3.47
CA GLU A 640 -66.68 24.89 -4.80
C GLU A 640 -65.99 26.24 -5.03
N PHE A 641 -64.82 26.19 -5.66
CA PHE A 641 -63.96 27.33 -5.99
C PHE A 641 -63.51 27.23 -7.46
N GLU A 642 -63.44 28.38 -8.14
CA GLU A 642 -63.09 28.47 -9.56
C GLU A 642 -61.57 28.51 -9.79
N ASP A 643 -60.81 29.17 -8.92
CA ASP A 643 -59.35 29.26 -9.03
C ASP A 643 -58.63 29.26 -7.66
N LEU A 644 -57.30 29.23 -7.70
CA LEU A 644 -56.47 29.20 -6.48
C LEU A 644 -56.50 30.53 -5.71
N ASP A 645 -56.67 31.66 -6.39
CA ASP A 645 -56.74 32.99 -5.77
C ASP A 645 -58.05 33.16 -5.00
N GLU A 646 -59.16 32.63 -5.51
CA GLU A 646 -60.45 32.57 -4.83
C GLU A 646 -60.36 31.73 -3.55
N ILE A 647 -59.67 30.58 -3.58
CA ILE A 647 -59.42 29.78 -2.37
C ILE A 647 -58.67 30.61 -1.32
N VAL A 648 -57.61 31.31 -1.71
CA VAL A 648 -56.83 32.13 -0.78
C VAL A 648 -57.70 33.27 -0.22
N ALA A 649 -58.43 33.99 -1.07
CA ALA A 649 -59.21 35.16 -0.67
C ALA A 649 -60.48 34.83 0.12
N ARG A 650 -61.20 33.76 -0.25
CA ARG A 650 -62.51 33.41 0.30
C ARG A 650 -62.44 32.43 1.45
N TYR A 651 -61.44 31.54 1.45
CA TYR A 651 -61.29 30.52 2.50
C TYR A 651 -60.17 30.88 3.48
N VAL A 652 -58.94 31.12 2.99
CA VAL A 652 -57.77 31.26 3.87
C VAL A 652 -57.70 32.62 4.57
N GLN A 653 -57.91 33.73 3.86
CA GLN A 653 -57.82 35.09 4.43
C GLN A 653 -58.81 35.35 5.58
N PRO A 654 -60.10 34.96 5.49
CA PRO A 654 -61.02 35.11 6.61
C PRO A 654 -60.61 34.27 7.83
N MET A 655 -60.15 33.03 7.60
CA MET A 655 -59.64 32.18 8.67
C MET A 655 -58.39 32.75 9.33
N ALA A 656 -57.46 33.31 8.53
CA ALA A 656 -56.27 33.97 9.02
C ALA A 656 -56.62 35.23 9.84
N SER A 657 -57.65 35.99 9.43
CA SER A 657 -58.18 37.14 10.18
C SER A 657 -58.74 36.69 11.53
N PHE A 658 -59.59 35.66 11.57
CA PHE A 658 -60.13 35.15 12.84
C PHE A 658 -59.02 34.60 13.74
N ALA A 659 -58.04 33.90 13.17
CA ALA A 659 -56.88 33.44 13.92
C ALA A 659 -56.12 34.63 14.53
N ARG A 660 -55.90 35.70 13.75
CA ARG A 660 -55.24 36.93 14.22
C ARG A 660 -56.01 37.63 15.33
N ASP A 661 -57.34 37.68 15.24
CA ASP A 661 -58.19 38.23 16.30
C ASP A 661 -58.06 37.44 17.61
N LEU A 662 -57.96 36.11 17.53
CA LEU A 662 -57.78 35.24 18.70
C LEU A 662 -56.35 35.32 19.26
N LEU A 663 -55.34 35.45 18.41
CA LEU A 663 -53.93 35.64 18.82
C LEU A 663 -53.72 36.99 19.50
N ASN A 664 -54.40 38.04 19.03
CA ASN A 664 -54.34 39.39 19.60
C ASN A 664 -55.24 39.56 20.84
N HIS A 665 -56.01 38.54 21.20
CA HIS A 665 -56.89 38.61 22.36
C HIS A 665 -56.08 38.75 23.66
N LYS A 666 -56.51 39.64 24.56
CA LYS A 666 -55.80 39.96 25.82
C LYS A 666 -55.52 38.76 26.75
N TYR A 667 -56.28 37.67 26.61
CA TYR A 667 -56.13 36.44 27.37
C TYR A 667 -55.59 35.28 26.52
N TYR A 668 -54.98 35.57 25.37
CA TYR A 668 -54.25 34.58 24.59
C TYR A 668 -52.97 34.16 25.33
N GLN A 669 -52.71 32.85 25.35
CA GLN A 669 -51.52 32.23 25.90
C GLN A 669 -51.13 31.07 25.00
N ASP A 670 -49.83 30.86 24.76
CA ASP A 670 -49.37 29.77 23.89
C ASP A 670 -49.49 28.39 24.57
N CYS A 671 -49.19 28.30 25.86
CA CYS A 671 -49.24 27.05 26.64
C CYS A 671 -48.55 25.85 25.94
N SER A 672 -47.39 26.09 25.31
CA SER A 672 -46.62 25.09 24.55
C SER A 672 -47.39 24.48 23.37
N GLY A 673 -47.98 25.32 22.52
CA GLY A 673 -48.77 24.86 21.37
C GLY A 673 -50.11 24.23 21.75
N GLY A 674 -50.75 24.73 22.81
CA GLY A 674 -52.09 24.30 23.22
C GLY A 674 -52.14 22.99 23.99
N ASP A 675 -51.18 22.74 24.89
CA ASP A 675 -51.27 21.60 25.81
C ASP A 675 -52.37 21.84 26.87
N ARG A 676 -53.35 20.94 26.91
CA ARG A 676 -54.52 21.03 27.82
C ARG A 676 -54.09 21.09 29.28
N LYS A 677 -53.06 20.32 29.65
CA LYS A 677 -52.61 20.21 31.04
C LYS A 677 -51.99 21.51 31.55
N LYS A 678 -51.16 22.15 30.73
CA LYS A 678 -50.56 23.46 31.05
C LYS A 678 -51.61 24.57 31.13
N LEU A 679 -52.62 24.52 30.26
CA LEU A 679 -53.74 25.45 30.31
C LEU A 679 -54.55 25.29 31.60
N GLU A 680 -54.82 24.05 32.02
CA GLU A 680 -55.49 23.74 33.30
C GLU A 680 -54.66 24.22 34.52
N GLU A 681 -53.36 23.96 34.53
CA GLU A 681 -52.45 24.45 35.59
C GLU A 681 -52.47 25.99 35.70
N LEU A 682 -52.46 26.68 34.56
CA LEU A 682 -52.55 28.14 34.50
C LEU A 682 -53.90 28.65 35.03
N LEU A 683 -55.01 28.01 34.64
CA LEU A 683 -56.35 28.36 35.13
C LEU A 683 -56.46 28.17 36.65
N ILE A 684 -55.98 27.04 37.18
CA ILE A 684 -56.00 26.74 38.62
C ILE A 684 -55.14 27.75 39.38
N LYS A 685 -53.95 28.08 38.86
CA LYS A 685 -53.05 29.05 39.47
C LYS A 685 -53.71 30.44 39.56
N THR A 686 -54.21 30.97 38.44
CA THR A 686 -54.85 32.30 38.42
C THR A 686 -56.14 32.33 39.24
N LYS A 687 -56.88 31.22 39.31
CA LYS A 687 -58.08 31.10 40.16
C LYS A 687 -57.75 31.11 41.65
N LYS A 688 -56.65 30.44 42.05
CA LYS A 688 -56.14 30.48 43.44
C LYS A 688 -55.64 31.88 43.83
N GLU A 689 -54.98 32.58 42.91
CA GLU A 689 -54.48 33.95 43.14
C GLU A 689 -55.62 34.96 43.32
N LYS A 690 -56.73 34.80 42.59
CA LYS A 690 -57.90 35.70 42.69
C LYS A 690 -59.24 34.93 42.68
N PRO A 691 -59.70 34.40 43.83
CA PRO A 691 -60.87 33.52 43.91
C PRO A 691 -62.19 34.14 43.43
N THR A 692 -62.35 35.46 43.58
CA THR A 692 -63.54 36.21 43.15
C THR A 692 -63.62 36.43 41.64
N PHE A 693 -62.54 36.19 40.91
CA PHE A 693 -62.46 36.28 39.45
C PHE A 693 -62.46 34.88 38.82
N ILE A 694 -63.09 34.70 37.67
CA ILE A 694 -63.01 33.45 36.89
C ILE A 694 -62.04 33.70 35.74
N PRO A 695 -60.82 33.12 35.77
CA PRO A 695 -59.90 33.24 34.65
C PRO A 695 -60.42 32.43 33.47
N TYR A 696 -60.23 32.97 32.27
CA TYR A 696 -60.36 32.25 31.02
C TYR A 696 -59.18 32.60 30.12
N PHE A 697 -58.68 31.63 29.38
CA PHE A 697 -57.55 31.78 28.48
C PHE A 697 -57.84 31.06 27.16
N ILE A 698 -57.21 31.55 26.10
CA ILE A 698 -57.31 30.97 24.76
C ILE A 698 -55.92 30.57 24.25
N CYS A 699 -55.79 29.37 23.68
CA CYS A 699 -54.53 28.83 23.18
C CYS A 699 -54.69 28.22 21.79
N ALA A 700 -53.70 28.38 20.90
CA ALA A 700 -53.69 27.73 19.59
C ALA A 700 -53.25 26.26 19.72
N CYS A 701 -53.95 25.33 19.06
CA CYS A 701 -53.61 23.91 19.11
C CYS A 701 -52.60 23.52 18.03
N LYS A 702 -51.45 22.95 18.43
CA LYS A 702 -50.46 22.42 17.48
C LYS A 702 -50.91 21.12 16.79
N GLU A 703 -51.53 20.21 17.54
CA GLU A 703 -52.04 18.93 17.01
C GLU A 703 -53.29 19.10 16.12
N LEU A 704 -54.04 20.19 16.32
CA LEU A 704 -55.24 20.51 15.56
C LEU A 704 -55.19 21.96 15.05
N PRO A 705 -54.35 22.24 14.03
CA PRO A 705 -54.23 23.57 13.44
C PRO A 705 -55.58 24.09 12.94
N GLY A 706 -55.89 25.36 13.25
CA GLY A 706 -57.19 25.99 12.96
C GLY A 706 -58.22 25.85 14.08
N LYS A 707 -57.93 25.12 15.17
CA LYS A 707 -58.73 25.07 16.39
C LYS A 707 -57.99 25.74 17.55
N PHE A 708 -58.75 26.37 18.44
CA PHE A 708 -58.26 27.00 19.66
C PHE A 708 -58.90 26.35 20.88
N LEU A 709 -58.11 26.14 21.93
CA LEU A 709 -58.63 25.77 23.24
C LEU A 709 -59.11 27.04 23.95
N LEU A 710 -60.36 27.05 24.40
CA LEU A 710 -60.88 28.04 25.32
C LEU A 710 -61.11 27.37 26.67
N GLY A 711 -60.22 27.65 27.61
CA GLY A 711 -60.32 27.10 28.96
C GLY A 711 -60.84 28.17 29.92
N TYR A 712 -61.79 27.82 30.78
CA TYR A 712 -62.27 28.67 31.86
C TYR A 712 -62.58 27.82 33.09
N GLN A 713 -62.34 28.35 34.30
CA GLN A 713 -62.53 27.61 35.55
C GLN A 713 -63.54 28.29 36.48
N PRO A 714 -64.84 27.94 36.37
CA PRO A 714 -65.89 28.52 37.20
C PRO A 714 -65.81 28.13 38.69
N ARG A 715 -65.31 26.93 38.98
CA ARG A 715 -65.27 26.32 40.32
C ARG A 715 -63.86 25.87 40.70
#